data_AF-A0A9N9GGW4-F1
#
_entry.id   AF-A0A9N9GGW4-F1
#
_cell.length_a   1.000
_cell.length_b   1.000
_cell.length_c   1.000
_cell.angle_alpha   90.00
_cell.angle_beta   90.00
_cell.angle_gamma   90.00
#
_symmetry.space_group_name_H-M   'P 1'
#
loop_
_entity.id
_entity.type
_entity.pdbx_description
1 polymer ?
#
loop_
_entity_poly.entity_id
_entity_poly.type
_entity_poly.pdbx_seq_one_letter_code
_entity_poly.pdbx_strand_id
1 'polypeptide(L)'
;MTNLIPFKLSSSLSGHELDIKAVRGPSEDLIISASRDKTVRSWFRTGANSFNESKIGSSDKIINVFDLDDVQDPIYSLIGHSDNVCALDITPSGHIVSGSWDKTAKIWKNWQEAFTLNGHSHAVWAVLAVDDDLIFTGSADKTIVKWQNGKRIQTLSGHTDCVRALALLPDIGIVSCGNDSTLRIWTLTGQCIQELNGHTSFVYSIDILPTGEIISSGEDRSVRIWKDGECVQSIVHPATSVWCVAAMPNGDIISGASDGVIRIFTKVEERIAEKEILKNYDEQVSRHALGDLKKDDLHGLEALLKPGKNEGQVIMVRNRDSVEAHQWSQADQSWHKVGDVVDAIGKDRKQLYNGREYDYVFDVDIGDGVPPLKLPYNVSDNPYKAAQEFIWSNELPQSYLDQIANFIERNAQAVSLGTGSQYADPFTGSSRYTPSGTSNNSSYNSSVPSVPTNVQNTLTTGTDPWTRPETSNSPSGKVKAIPQKSYLTFQKANIQAIFKKIGQINETLLANEKTRNIALSTDEISTLEKLILFLQNPSTRAASIIEHQSEFDMICKIITRWPFDNRFPGIDLLRLQILYTSIPSKYVDNDESIVDLVTKSAGINTWPKDSIPNKDQETNAIFAVLNQTIPDDNNILQIMEMLVELLKSETDSEVIYRALVTLGTLINQNQVAKDAAAAFGVKLAVEIVSTKVKEDRISRLIDEIEF
;
A
#
# COMPACT_ATOMS: atom_id res chain seq x y z
N MET A 1 -38.61 -0.65 17.72
CA MET A 1 -37.42 0.15 17.45
C MET A 1 -36.85 0.62 18.78
N THR A 2 -35.83 -0.03 19.30
CA THR A 2 -35.05 0.50 20.42
C THR A 2 -34.19 1.64 19.88
N ASN A 3 -34.39 2.87 20.37
CA ASN A 3 -33.52 4.00 20.05
C ASN A 3 -32.10 3.68 20.51
N LEU A 4 -31.22 3.32 19.58
CA LEU A 4 -29.80 3.17 19.86
C LEU A 4 -29.23 4.58 20.09
N ILE A 5 -28.69 4.82 21.28
CA ILE A 5 -28.00 6.07 21.59
C ILE A 5 -26.66 6.04 20.83
N PRO A 6 -26.39 7.00 19.93
CA PRO A 6 -25.17 7.00 19.14
C PRO A 6 -23.99 7.48 20.00
N PHE A 7 -22.81 6.94 19.72
CA PHE A 7 -21.55 7.46 20.23
C PHE A 7 -21.29 8.86 19.67
N LYS A 8 -20.92 9.81 20.53
CA LYS A 8 -20.49 11.16 20.14
C LYS A 8 -19.11 11.47 20.69
N LEU A 9 -18.41 12.41 20.07
CA LEU A 9 -17.10 12.83 20.52
C LEU A 9 -17.18 13.35 21.97
N SER A 10 -16.30 12.82 22.82
CA SER A 10 -16.09 13.23 24.20
C SER A 10 -14.88 14.15 24.28
N SER A 11 -13.72 13.68 23.81
CA SER A 11 -12.48 14.44 23.86
C SER A 11 -11.56 14.08 22.69
N SER A 12 -10.67 15.01 22.36
CA SER A 12 -9.54 14.80 21.45
C SER A 12 -8.25 15.07 22.23
N LEU A 13 -7.32 14.12 22.20
CA LEU A 13 -6.01 14.25 22.86
C LEU A 13 -4.94 14.40 21.78
N SER A 14 -4.25 15.53 21.82
CA SER A 14 -3.15 15.84 20.91
C SER A 14 -1.85 15.88 21.69
N GLY A 15 -0.80 15.29 21.13
CA GLY A 15 0.54 15.32 21.72
C GLY A 15 1.55 14.50 20.93
N HIS A 16 1.12 13.45 20.25
CA HIS A 16 1.96 12.74 19.30
C HIS A 16 2.18 13.53 18.01
N GLU A 17 3.36 13.35 17.40
CA GLU A 17 3.75 14.08 16.18
C GLU A 17 3.46 13.28 14.90
N LEU A 18 3.27 11.97 15.01
CA LEU A 18 3.00 11.04 13.91
C LEU A 18 1.85 10.09 14.25
N ASP A 19 1.48 9.25 13.29
CA ASP A 19 0.41 8.26 13.36
C ASP A 19 0.36 7.53 14.71
N ILE A 20 -0.81 7.49 15.34
CA ILE A 20 -1.04 6.61 16.49
C ILE A 20 -1.19 5.19 15.98
N LYS A 21 -0.38 4.25 16.46
CA LYS A 21 -0.38 2.84 16.02
C LYS A 21 -1.07 1.89 16.99
N ALA A 22 -1.11 2.22 18.28
CA ALA A 22 -1.84 1.44 19.26
C ALA A 22 -2.44 2.34 20.33
N VAL A 23 -3.62 1.97 20.81
CA VAL A 23 -4.28 2.56 21.99
C VAL A 23 -4.83 1.45 22.89
N ARG A 24 -4.81 1.67 24.20
CA ARG A 24 -5.45 0.81 25.20
C ARG A 24 -6.04 1.66 26.31
N GLY A 25 -7.22 1.26 26.80
CA GLY A 25 -7.87 1.84 27.97
C GLY A 25 -7.87 0.84 29.14
N PRO A 26 -6.74 0.64 29.86
CA PRO A 26 -6.67 -0.34 30.95
C PRO A 26 -7.62 -0.04 32.12
N SER A 27 -8.07 1.21 32.26
CA SER A 27 -9.08 1.61 33.24
C SER A 27 -9.98 2.71 32.66
N GLU A 28 -10.98 3.15 33.44
CA GLU A 28 -11.88 4.23 33.03
C GLU A 28 -11.15 5.59 32.88
N ASP A 29 -10.01 5.73 33.55
CA ASP A 29 -9.27 6.98 33.69
C ASP A 29 -7.88 6.95 33.05
N LEU A 30 -7.39 5.80 32.61
CA LEU A 30 -6.08 5.68 31.98
C LEU A 30 -6.21 5.25 30.52
N ILE A 31 -5.58 6.02 29.64
CA ILE A 31 -5.36 5.66 28.24
C ILE A 31 -3.86 5.55 28.03
N ILE A 32 -3.43 4.52 27.31
CA ILE A 32 -2.05 4.37 26.84
C ILE A 32 -2.08 4.43 25.32
N SER A 33 -1.18 5.21 24.72
CA SER A 33 -1.02 5.29 23.27
C SER A 33 0.43 5.09 22.85
N ALA A 34 0.63 4.49 21.68
CA ALA A 34 1.93 4.37 21.05
C ALA A 34 1.87 4.94 19.63
N SER A 35 2.91 5.66 19.23
CA SER A 35 2.97 6.33 17.92
C SER A 35 4.25 5.99 17.16
N ARG A 36 4.19 6.18 15.83
CA ARG A 36 5.35 6.12 14.93
C ARG A 36 6.41 7.18 15.28
N ASP A 37 6.08 8.19 16.09
CA ASP A 37 7.06 9.14 16.65
C ASP A 37 8.03 8.51 17.68
N LYS A 38 7.95 7.18 17.87
CA LYS A 38 8.76 6.37 18.79
C LYS A 38 8.47 6.65 20.26
N THR A 39 7.27 7.12 20.56
CA THR A 39 6.86 7.44 21.93
C THR A 39 5.64 6.63 22.34
N VAL A 40 5.64 6.27 23.62
CA VAL A 40 4.46 5.77 24.33
C VAL A 40 4.04 6.85 25.31
N ARG A 41 2.74 7.14 25.38
CA ARG A 41 2.18 8.14 26.30
C ARG A 41 1.09 7.53 27.15
N SER A 42 1.04 7.96 28.41
CA SER A 42 -0.08 7.70 29.31
C SER A 42 -0.89 8.98 29.49
N TRP A 43 -2.21 8.85 29.44
CA TRP A 43 -3.17 9.93 29.57
C TRP A 43 -4.10 9.62 30.74
N PHE A 44 -4.05 10.46 31.77
CA PHE A 44 -4.85 10.29 32.99
C PHE A 44 -6.02 11.26 32.99
N ARG A 45 -7.24 10.75 33.10
CA ARG A 45 -8.46 11.54 33.16
C ARG A 45 -8.48 12.38 34.45
N THR A 46 -8.68 13.68 34.31
CA THR A 46 -8.75 14.66 35.42
C THR A 46 -10.10 15.35 35.54
N GLY A 47 -10.97 15.17 34.55
CA GLY A 47 -12.34 15.64 34.51
C GLY A 47 -13.15 14.88 33.47
N ALA A 48 -14.43 15.19 33.29
CA ALA A 48 -15.30 14.47 32.36
C ALA A 48 -14.69 14.36 30.94
N ASN A 49 -14.01 15.42 30.49
CA ASN A 49 -13.43 15.56 29.15
C ASN A 49 -11.94 15.97 29.17
N SER A 50 -11.26 15.92 30.32
CA SER A 50 -9.91 16.47 30.52
C SER A 50 -8.90 15.39 30.91
N PHE A 51 -7.68 15.46 30.38
CA PHE A 51 -6.61 14.49 30.61
C PHE A 51 -5.24 15.16 30.80
N ASN A 52 -4.37 14.58 31.64
CA ASN A 52 -2.96 14.93 31.80
C ASN A 52 -2.05 13.89 31.13
N GLU A 53 -0.85 14.26 30.68
CA GLU A 53 0.07 13.37 29.95
C GLU A 53 1.39 13.04 30.67
N SER A 54 1.94 11.86 30.38
CA SER A 54 3.34 11.48 30.63
C SER A 54 3.90 10.71 29.42
N LYS A 55 5.22 10.77 29.17
CA LYS A 55 5.88 10.33 27.93
C LYS A 55 7.06 9.38 28.19
N ILE A 56 7.16 8.33 27.39
CA ILE A 56 8.22 7.30 27.42
C ILE A 56 8.72 7.03 25.99
N GLY A 57 9.97 6.58 25.84
CA GLY A 57 10.54 6.13 24.56
C GLY A 57 10.21 4.66 24.25
N SER A 58 10.10 4.31 22.95
CA SER A 58 9.82 2.95 22.46
C SER A 58 11.00 2.37 21.66
N SER A 59 11.05 1.04 21.50
CA SER A 59 12.01 0.31 20.67
C SER A 59 11.30 -0.68 19.73
N ASP A 60 11.78 -0.82 18.50
CA ASP A 60 11.01 -1.43 17.40
C ASP A 60 11.04 -2.98 17.38
N LYS A 61 12.03 -3.63 18.00
CA LYS A 61 12.20 -5.11 17.98
C LYS A 61 12.21 -5.77 19.36
N ILE A 62 12.32 -4.98 20.41
CA ILE A 62 12.46 -5.45 21.79
C ILE A 62 11.16 -5.11 22.51
N ILE A 63 10.61 -6.09 23.24
CA ILE A 63 9.44 -5.83 24.09
C ILE A 63 9.97 -5.33 25.43
N ASN A 64 9.75 -4.06 25.71
CA ASN A 64 10.13 -3.45 26.98
C ASN A 64 8.95 -3.39 27.94
N VAL A 65 9.21 -3.70 29.20
CA VAL A 65 8.25 -3.69 30.30
C VAL A 65 8.66 -2.59 31.26
N PHE A 66 7.76 -1.65 31.53
CA PHE A 66 8.00 -0.49 32.37
C PHE A 66 7.14 -0.52 33.62
N ASP A 67 7.63 0.11 34.70
CA ASP A 67 6.76 0.52 35.79
C ASP A 67 5.98 1.77 35.33
N LEU A 68 4.73 1.91 35.75
CA LEU A 68 3.97 3.14 35.47
C LEU A 68 4.45 4.31 36.33
N ASP A 69 5.01 4.03 37.52
CA ASP A 69 5.52 5.05 38.44
C ASP A 69 6.98 5.43 38.11
N ASP A 70 7.74 4.53 37.48
CA ASP A 70 9.11 4.76 37.02
C ASP A 70 9.28 4.32 35.56
N VAL A 71 9.20 5.31 34.67
CA VAL A 71 9.16 5.13 33.23
C VAL A 71 10.52 5.40 32.56
N GLN A 72 11.57 5.62 33.34
CA GLN A 72 12.86 6.03 32.79
C GLN A 72 13.61 4.87 32.13
N ASP A 73 13.61 3.70 32.78
CA ASP A 73 14.26 2.50 32.31
C ASP A 73 13.30 1.29 32.35
N PRO A 74 13.35 0.37 31.38
CA PRO A 74 12.53 -0.82 31.43
C PRO A 74 12.98 -1.75 32.57
N ILE A 75 12.02 -2.30 33.32
CA ILE A 75 12.24 -3.34 34.34
C ILE A 75 12.69 -4.64 33.67
N TYR A 76 12.11 -4.94 32.50
CA TYR A 76 12.46 -6.11 31.70
C TYR A 76 12.50 -5.77 30.21
N SER A 77 13.39 -6.44 29.49
CA SER A 77 13.45 -6.43 28.03
C SER A 77 13.40 -7.86 27.50
N LEU A 78 12.34 -8.18 26.77
CA LEU A 78 12.17 -9.50 26.15
C LEU A 78 12.80 -9.49 24.77
N ILE A 79 13.94 -10.16 24.66
CA ILE A 79 14.76 -10.23 23.44
C ILE A 79 14.61 -11.64 22.87
N GLY A 80 14.22 -11.75 21.60
CA GLY A 80 14.12 -13.04 20.92
C GLY A 80 13.50 -13.02 19.53
N HIS A 81 12.67 -12.03 19.21
CA HIS A 81 12.20 -11.82 17.84
C HIS A 81 13.32 -11.28 16.95
N SER A 82 13.41 -11.76 15.70
CA SER A 82 14.45 -11.31 14.75
C SER A 82 14.01 -10.11 13.89
N ASP A 83 12.73 -9.76 13.96
CA ASP A 83 12.12 -8.66 13.21
C ASP A 83 11.05 -7.95 14.05
N ASN A 84 10.48 -6.86 13.52
CA ASN A 84 9.57 -5.97 14.23
C ASN A 84 8.44 -6.72 14.93
N VAL A 85 8.25 -6.41 16.22
CA VAL A 85 7.11 -6.89 16.99
C VAL A 85 5.95 -5.95 16.73
N CYS A 86 4.83 -6.50 16.26
CA CYS A 86 3.71 -5.69 15.78
C CYS A 86 2.37 -6.02 16.45
N ALA A 87 2.34 -7.07 17.27
CA ALA A 87 1.18 -7.42 18.07
C ALA A 87 1.62 -7.94 19.44
N LEU A 88 0.88 -7.55 20.47
CA LEU A 88 1.03 -8.02 21.84
C LEU A 88 -0.34 -8.32 22.43
N ASP A 89 -0.40 -9.35 23.24
CA ASP A 89 -1.54 -9.64 24.11
C ASP A 89 -1.08 -10.31 25.40
N ILE A 90 -1.94 -10.35 26.42
CA ILE A 90 -1.62 -10.87 27.75
C ILE A 90 -2.63 -11.95 28.14
N THR A 91 -2.12 -13.10 28.56
CA THR A 91 -2.94 -14.19 29.12
C THR A 91 -3.51 -13.83 30.50
N PRO A 92 -4.59 -14.48 30.97
CA PRO A 92 -5.13 -14.23 32.31
C PRO A 92 -4.13 -14.38 33.46
N SER A 93 -3.14 -15.27 33.33
CA SER A 93 -2.05 -15.43 34.32
C SER A 93 -0.91 -14.41 34.21
N GLY A 94 -0.96 -13.50 33.24
CA GLY A 94 0.05 -12.46 33.04
C GLY A 94 1.21 -12.84 32.12
N HIS A 95 1.16 -13.98 31.43
CA HIS A 95 2.12 -14.27 30.35
C HIS A 95 1.89 -13.34 29.16
N ILE A 96 2.98 -12.93 28.51
CA ILE A 96 2.93 -12.09 27.31
C ILE A 96 2.92 -13.00 26.08
N VAL A 97 2.12 -12.64 25.09
CA VAL A 97 2.13 -13.24 23.76
C VAL A 97 2.50 -12.14 22.77
N SER A 98 3.44 -12.41 21.88
CA SER A 98 3.90 -11.45 20.86
C SER A 98 3.84 -12.03 19.46
N GLY A 99 3.49 -11.20 18.48
CA GLY A 99 3.52 -11.51 17.05
C GLY A 99 4.49 -10.61 16.31
N SER A 100 5.28 -11.18 15.40
CA SER A 100 6.36 -10.47 14.71
C SER A 100 6.36 -10.68 13.20
N TRP A 101 7.03 -9.76 12.51
CA TRP A 101 7.36 -9.85 11.10
C TRP A 101 8.30 -11.00 10.76
N ASP A 102 8.95 -11.60 11.78
CA ASP A 102 9.75 -12.81 11.63
C ASP A 102 8.92 -14.09 11.37
N LYS A 103 7.61 -13.95 11.20
CA LYS A 103 6.62 -15.00 10.88
C LYS A 103 6.30 -15.91 12.08
N THR A 104 6.78 -15.57 13.26
CA THR A 104 6.53 -16.30 14.49
C THR A 104 5.68 -15.48 15.46
N ALA A 105 5.01 -16.20 16.35
CA ALA A 105 4.58 -15.64 17.61
C ALA A 105 5.39 -16.29 18.75
N LYS A 106 5.54 -15.60 19.88
CA LYS A 106 6.23 -16.12 21.07
C LYS A 106 5.35 -15.97 22.30
N ILE A 107 5.48 -16.92 23.23
CA ILE A 107 4.86 -16.87 24.56
C ILE A 107 5.96 -16.70 25.58
N TRP A 108 5.84 -15.68 26.42
CA TRP A 108 6.83 -15.30 27.43
C TRP A 108 6.26 -15.57 28.82
N LYS A 109 6.92 -16.45 29.59
CA LYS A 109 6.56 -16.78 30.96
C LYS A 109 7.70 -16.36 31.88
N ASN A 110 7.38 -15.69 32.99
CA ASN A 110 8.39 -15.15 33.91
C ASN A 110 9.50 -14.35 33.20
N TRP A 111 9.11 -13.53 32.22
CA TRP A 111 10.01 -12.69 31.41
C TRP A 111 11.04 -13.47 30.56
N GLN A 112 10.81 -14.76 30.33
CA GLN A 112 11.63 -15.62 29.46
C GLN A 112 10.77 -16.25 28.36
N GLU A 113 11.38 -16.52 27.21
CA GLU A 113 10.71 -17.24 26.12
C GLU A 113 10.38 -18.67 26.57
N ALA A 114 9.09 -19.01 26.62
CA ALA A 114 8.61 -20.35 26.93
C ALA A 114 8.28 -21.16 25.68
N PHE A 115 7.72 -20.51 24.65
CA PHE A 115 7.35 -21.13 23.39
C PHE A 115 7.60 -20.20 22.21
N THR A 116 8.10 -20.75 21.10
CA THR A 116 8.03 -20.13 19.77
C THR A 116 7.00 -20.87 18.91
N LEU A 117 5.97 -20.15 18.50
CA LEU A 117 4.86 -20.62 17.68
C LEU A 117 5.21 -20.48 16.19
N ASN A 118 5.76 -21.56 15.62
CA ASN A 118 6.15 -21.64 14.21
C ASN A 118 5.05 -22.28 13.36
N GLY A 119 4.47 -21.53 12.42
CA GLY A 119 3.38 -22.06 11.59
C GLY A 119 2.83 -21.15 10.52
N HIS A 120 3.02 -19.84 10.64
CA HIS A 120 2.68 -18.88 9.60
C HIS A 120 3.78 -18.79 8.54
N SER A 121 3.39 -18.42 7.31
CA SER A 121 4.33 -18.26 6.19
C SER A 121 4.78 -16.80 5.97
N HIS A 122 4.08 -15.85 6.61
CA HIS A 122 4.31 -14.42 6.55
C HIS A 122 4.16 -13.79 7.95
N ALA A 123 4.38 -12.49 8.06
CA ALA A 123 4.33 -11.75 9.32
C ALA A 123 3.07 -12.04 10.14
N VAL A 124 3.22 -12.18 11.45
CA VAL A 124 2.12 -12.37 12.41
C VAL A 124 1.70 -11.00 12.92
N TRP A 125 0.56 -10.51 12.43
CA TRP A 125 0.07 -9.15 12.68
C TRP A 125 -0.96 -9.06 13.79
N ALA A 126 -1.51 -10.19 14.23
CA ALA A 126 -2.43 -10.24 15.35
C ALA A 126 -2.10 -11.44 16.25
N VAL A 127 -2.22 -11.23 17.56
CA VAL A 127 -2.19 -12.29 18.58
C VAL A 127 -3.38 -12.07 19.51
N LEU A 128 -3.98 -13.17 19.94
CA LEU A 128 -5.09 -13.17 20.90
C LEU A 128 -4.91 -14.34 21.86
N ALA A 129 -4.76 -14.03 23.14
CA ALA A 129 -4.75 -14.98 24.24
C ALA A 129 -6.19 -15.17 24.76
N VAL A 130 -6.77 -16.34 24.49
CA VAL A 130 -8.11 -16.67 25.00
C VAL A 130 -8.03 -17.21 26.42
N ASP A 131 -6.99 -18.00 26.70
CA ASP A 131 -6.59 -18.42 28.03
C ASP A 131 -5.06 -18.61 28.08
N ASP A 132 -4.53 -19.20 29.16
CA ASP A 132 -3.09 -19.40 29.35
C ASP A 132 -2.43 -20.35 28.34
N ASP A 133 -3.22 -21.19 27.68
CA ASP A 133 -2.76 -22.24 26.78
C ASP A 133 -3.38 -22.17 25.37
N LEU A 134 -4.52 -21.49 25.20
CA LEU A 134 -5.24 -21.30 23.95
C LEU A 134 -4.97 -19.91 23.36
N ILE A 135 -4.21 -19.90 22.27
CA ILE A 135 -3.81 -18.68 21.56
C ILE A 135 -4.31 -18.73 20.11
N PHE A 136 -4.72 -17.59 19.57
CA PHE A 136 -4.95 -17.40 18.14
C PHE A 136 -3.97 -16.37 17.59
N THR A 137 -3.51 -16.61 16.36
CA THR A 137 -2.61 -15.70 15.65
C THR A 137 -3.16 -15.40 14.26
N GLY A 138 -3.16 -14.14 13.85
CA GLY A 138 -3.56 -13.70 12.51
C GLY A 138 -2.34 -13.18 11.74
N SER A 139 -2.29 -13.45 10.43
CA SER A 139 -1.09 -13.19 9.63
C SER A 139 -1.39 -12.55 8.28
N ALA A 140 -0.35 -11.91 7.74
CA ALA A 140 -0.25 -11.50 6.34
C ALA A 140 -0.35 -12.68 5.35
N ASP A 141 -0.26 -13.93 5.81
CA ASP A 141 -0.53 -15.11 4.98
C ASP A 141 -2.03 -15.41 4.80
N LYS A 142 -2.90 -14.50 5.26
CA LYS A 142 -4.36 -14.53 5.12
C LYS A 142 -5.05 -15.58 5.98
N THR A 143 -4.31 -16.22 6.88
CA THR A 143 -4.85 -17.26 7.75
C THR A 143 -4.84 -16.84 9.21
N ILE A 144 -5.67 -17.53 9.99
CA ILE A 144 -5.61 -17.53 11.45
C ILE A 144 -5.14 -18.91 11.89
N VAL A 145 -4.22 -18.99 12.85
CA VAL A 145 -3.79 -20.26 13.43
C VAL A 145 -4.22 -20.34 14.88
N LYS A 146 -4.84 -21.46 15.25
CA LYS A 146 -5.19 -21.82 16.61
C LYS A 146 -4.07 -22.66 17.23
N TRP A 147 -3.62 -22.29 18.41
CA TRP A 147 -2.57 -22.94 19.18
C TRP A 147 -3.12 -23.42 20.50
N GLN A 148 -2.72 -24.60 20.94
CA GLN A 148 -3.01 -25.12 22.29
C GLN A 148 -1.71 -25.64 22.89
N ASN A 149 -1.37 -25.20 24.11
CA ASN A 149 -0.16 -25.62 24.82
C ASN A 149 1.11 -25.44 23.96
N GLY A 150 1.20 -24.32 23.25
CA GLY A 150 2.31 -24.00 22.34
C GLY A 150 2.36 -24.81 21.03
N LYS A 151 1.36 -25.65 20.75
CA LYS A 151 1.29 -26.48 19.53
C LYS A 151 0.21 -25.99 18.59
N ARG A 152 0.49 -25.98 17.29
CA ARG A 152 -0.50 -25.69 16.25
C ARG A 152 -1.57 -26.79 16.23
N ILE A 153 -2.83 -26.38 16.37
CA ILE A 153 -3.98 -27.29 16.35
C ILE A 153 -4.73 -27.20 15.04
N GLN A 154 -4.96 -25.98 14.55
CA GLN A 154 -5.83 -25.75 13.39
C GLN A 154 -5.42 -24.48 12.66
N THR A 155 -5.65 -24.46 11.35
CA THR A 155 -5.61 -23.24 10.54
C THR A 155 -6.99 -22.94 10.03
N LEU A 156 -7.43 -21.72 10.26
CA LEU A 156 -8.71 -21.19 9.86
C LEU A 156 -8.44 -20.36 8.60
N SER A 157 -9.16 -20.69 7.52
CA SER A 157 -9.06 -20.02 6.23
C SER A 157 -10.41 -19.41 5.89
N GLY A 158 -10.40 -18.21 5.31
CA GLY A 158 -11.62 -17.51 4.90
C GLY A 158 -11.36 -16.05 4.50
N HIS A 159 -10.42 -15.37 5.16
CA HIS A 159 -9.94 -14.07 4.70
C HIS A 159 -9.24 -14.19 3.34
N THR A 160 -9.53 -13.26 2.43
CA THR A 160 -8.96 -13.24 1.06
C THR A 160 -7.71 -12.38 0.97
N ASP A 161 -7.42 -11.63 2.03
CA ASP A 161 -6.21 -10.86 2.22
C ASP A 161 -5.75 -10.93 3.69
N CYS A 162 -4.69 -10.20 4.03
CA CYS A 162 -3.99 -10.24 5.30
C CYS A 162 -4.93 -10.03 6.50
N VAL A 163 -4.77 -10.84 7.55
CA VAL A 163 -5.48 -10.68 8.83
C VAL A 163 -4.74 -9.68 9.70
N ARG A 164 -5.43 -8.64 10.15
CA ARG A 164 -4.86 -7.48 10.86
C ARG A 164 -5.09 -7.46 12.35
N ALA A 165 -6.26 -7.88 12.82
CA ALA A 165 -6.60 -7.89 14.23
C ALA A 165 -7.47 -9.09 14.59
N LEU A 166 -7.43 -9.44 15.87
CA LEU A 166 -8.24 -10.47 16.51
C LEU A 166 -8.80 -9.90 17.82
N ALA A 167 -10.03 -10.26 18.17
CA ALA A 167 -10.63 -9.95 19.46
C ALA A 167 -11.47 -11.13 19.96
N LEU A 168 -11.52 -11.34 21.28
CA LEU A 168 -12.37 -12.34 21.89
C LEU A 168 -13.80 -11.80 21.99
N LEU A 169 -14.77 -12.49 21.38
CA LEU A 169 -16.19 -12.21 21.57
C LEU A 169 -16.75 -13.21 22.59
N PRO A 170 -17.05 -12.76 23.82
CA PRO A 170 -17.48 -13.64 24.90
C PRO A 170 -18.63 -14.57 24.49
N ASP A 171 -18.59 -15.81 24.97
CA ASP A 171 -19.58 -16.86 24.73
C ASP A 171 -19.78 -17.34 23.28
N ILE A 172 -19.16 -16.69 22.30
CA ILE A 172 -19.28 -17.02 20.87
C ILE A 172 -17.97 -17.56 20.31
N GLY A 173 -16.88 -16.81 20.47
CA GLY A 173 -15.57 -17.18 19.95
C GLY A 173 -14.69 -15.97 19.68
N ILE A 174 -14.17 -15.83 18.46
CA ILE A 174 -13.27 -14.73 18.11
C ILE A 174 -13.79 -13.94 16.91
N VAL A 175 -13.44 -12.66 16.85
CA VAL A 175 -13.65 -11.80 15.69
C VAL A 175 -12.29 -11.52 15.05
N SER A 176 -12.23 -11.54 13.73
CA SER A 176 -11.05 -11.15 12.96
C SER A 176 -11.39 -10.09 11.93
N CYS A 177 -10.41 -9.28 11.53
CA CYS A 177 -10.53 -8.36 10.40
C CYS A 177 -9.29 -8.38 9.53
N GLY A 178 -9.40 -7.85 8.31
CA GLY A 178 -8.28 -7.84 7.39
C GLY A 178 -8.32 -6.79 6.29
N ASN A 179 -7.32 -6.90 5.41
CA ASN A 179 -7.20 -6.10 4.20
C ASN A 179 -8.25 -6.42 3.13
N ASP A 180 -9.05 -7.45 3.33
CA ASP A 180 -10.20 -7.73 2.45
C ASP A 180 -11.43 -6.88 2.80
N SER A 181 -11.26 -5.89 3.67
CA SER A 181 -12.31 -4.96 4.12
C SER A 181 -13.44 -5.63 4.93
N THR A 182 -13.25 -6.89 5.34
CA THR A 182 -14.25 -7.66 6.08
C THR A 182 -13.88 -7.86 7.54
N LEU A 183 -14.90 -8.07 8.37
CA LEU A 183 -14.74 -8.76 9.65
C LEU A 183 -15.37 -10.15 9.55
N ARG A 184 -14.83 -11.12 10.30
CA ARG A 184 -15.38 -12.48 10.39
C ARG A 184 -15.51 -12.91 11.84
N ILE A 185 -16.62 -13.55 12.17
CA ILE A 185 -16.88 -14.15 13.48
C ILE A 185 -16.66 -15.65 13.37
N TRP A 186 -15.83 -16.18 14.25
CA TRP A 186 -15.46 -17.58 14.31
C TRP A 186 -15.81 -18.16 15.67
N THR A 187 -16.32 -19.38 15.69
CA THR A 187 -16.40 -20.14 16.94
C THR A 187 -15.00 -20.52 17.42
N LEU A 188 -14.85 -20.86 18.72
CA LEU A 188 -13.59 -21.39 19.23
C LEU A 188 -13.17 -22.72 18.58
N THR A 189 -14.09 -23.43 17.92
CA THR A 189 -13.79 -24.65 17.12
C THR A 189 -13.28 -24.32 15.71
N GLY A 190 -13.19 -23.04 15.36
CA GLY A 190 -12.68 -22.56 14.08
C GLY A 190 -13.70 -22.53 12.94
N GLN A 191 -15.01 -22.58 13.24
CA GLN A 191 -16.05 -22.40 12.22
C GLN A 191 -16.33 -20.92 12.03
N CYS A 192 -16.25 -20.43 10.79
CA CYS A 192 -16.74 -19.09 10.43
C CYS A 192 -18.27 -19.12 10.44
N ILE A 193 -18.89 -18.35 11.33
CA ILE A 193 -20.36 -18.32 11.49
C ILE A 193 -20.97 -17.05 10.88
N GLN A 194 -20.17 -16.01 10.69
CA GLN A 194 -20.65 -14.76 10.13
C GLN A 194 -19.52 -13.94 9.49
N GLU A 195 -19.87 -13.21 8.44
CA GLU A 195 -19.03 -12.22 7.79
C GLU A 195 -19.74 -10.86 7.88
N LEU A 196 -19.04 -9.83 8.34
CA LEU A 196 -19.56 -8.46 8.45
C LEU A 196 -18.92 -7.61 7.38
N ASN A 197 -19.78 -7.05 6.51
CA ASN A 197 -19.41 -6.23 5.38
C ASN A 197 -19.85 -4.78 5.63
N GLY A 198 -18.97 -3.81 5.38
CA GLY A 198 -19.32 -2.40 5.51
C GLY A 198 -18.12 -1.45 5.46
N HIS A 199 -16.94 -1.85 5.91
CA HIS A 199 -15.73 -1.07 5.63
C HIS A 199 -15.46 -1.06 4.12
N THR A 200 -15.04 0.09 3.58
CA THR A 200 -14.79 0.24 2.12
C THR A 200 -13.32 0.10 1.76
N SER A 201 -12.47 -0.15 2.76
CA SER A 201 -11.03 -0.34 2.63
C SER A 201 -10.51 -1.18 3.81
N PHE A 202 -9.20 -1.33 3.93
CA PHE A 202 -8.55 -2.18 4.93
C PHE A 202 -9.03 -1.90 6.35
N VAL A 203 -9.32 -2.97 7.09
CA VAL A 203 -9.68 -2.89 8.51
C VAL A 203 -8.43 -3.20 9.33
N TYR A 204 -8.03 -2.28 10.19
CA TYR A 204 -6.75 -2.36 10.91
C TYR A 204 -6.89 -2.87 12.34
N SER A 205 -8.02 -2.61 12.99
CA SER A 205 -8.18 -2.89 14.41
C SER A 205 -9.62 -3.27 14.73
N ILE A 206 -9.78 -4.13 15.73
CA ILE A 206 -11.06 -4.55 16.33
C ILE A 206 -10.89 -4.52 17.84
N ASP A 207 -11.98 -4.19 18.55
CA ASP A 207 -12.14 -4.51 19.96
C ASP A 207 -13.62 -4.81 20.28
N ILE A 208 -13.91 -5.28 21.51
CA ILE A 208 -15.27 -5.58 21.97
C ILE A 208 -15.63 -4.67 23.15
N LEU A 209 -16.76 -3.97 23.05
CA LEU A 209 -17.30 -3.17 24.15
C LEU A 209 -17.81 -4.07 25.29
N PRO A 210 -17.84 -3.59 26.54
CA PRO A 210 -18.40 -4.35 27.68
C PRO A 210 -19.85 -4.81 27.47
N THR A 211 -20.58 -4.13 26.59
CA THR A 211 -21.96 -4.40 26.19
C THR A 211 -22.09 -5.46 25.09
N GLY A 212 -20.98 -5.93 24.51
CA GLY A 212 -20.93 -6.97 23.48
C GLY A 212 -20.93 -6.46 22.04
N GLU A 213 -21.10 -5.15 21.80
CA GLU A 213 -20.90 -4.58 20.46
C GLU A 213 -19.44 -4.71 20.02
N ILE A 214 -19.24 -5.03 18.74
CA ILE A 214 -17.91 -5.05 18.12
C ILE A 214 -17.61 -3.63 17.65
N ILE A 215 -16.38 -3.16 17.84
CA ILE A 215 -15.89 -1.91 17.26
C ILE A 215 -14.72 -2.19 16.34
N SER A 216 -14.65 -1.51 15.20
CA SER A 216 -13.55 -1.66 14.25
C SER A 216 -13.11 -0.33 13.65
N SER A 217 -11.85 -0.26 13.23
CA SER A 217 -11.30 0.93 12.55
C SER A 217 -10.57 0.58 11.27
N GLY A 218 -10.58 1.49 10.30
CA GLY A 218 -10.01 1.21 8.99
C GLY A 218 -9.37 2.40 8.25
N GLU A 219 -8.79 2.05 7.11
CA GLU A 219 -8.24 2.97 6.11
C GLU A 219 -9.34 3.84 5.47
N ASP A 220 -10.60 3.44 5.56
CA ASP A 220 -11.75 4.22 5.11
C ASP A 220 -12.09 5.41 6.03
N ARG A 221 -11.17 5.76 6.94
CA ARG A 221 -11.27 6.87 7.90
C ARG A 221 -12.36 6.69 8.95
N SER A 222 -12.91 5.50 9.09
CA SER A 222 -14.05 5.27 9.98
C SER A 222 -13.71 4.39 11.17
N VAL A 223 -14.40 4.67 12.27
CA VAL A 223 -14.68 3.70 13.32
C VAL A 223 -16.13 3.22 13.14
N ARG A 224 -16.33 1.91 13.07
CA ARG A 224 -17.64 1.28 12.92
C ARG A 224 -18.02 0.51 14.16
N ILE A 225 -19.30 0.58 14.50
CA ILE A 225 -19.90 -0.13 15.63
C ILE A 225 -20.87 -1.16 15.05
N TRP A 226 -20.70 -2.42 15.46
CA TRP A 226 -21.49 -3.53 14.97
C TRP A 226 -22.28 -4.17 16.10
N LYS A 227 -23.54 -4.47 15.80
CA LYS A 227 -24.44 -5.14 16.73
C LYS A 227 -25.35 -6.07 15.94
N ASP A 228 -25.52 -7.30 16.43
CA ASP A 228 -26.39 -8.31 15.83
C ASP A 228 -26.12 -8.56 14.33
N GLY A 229 -24.85 -8.42 13.92
CA GLY A 229 -24.42 -8.62 12.54
C GLY A 229 -24.49 -7.40 11.62
N GLU A 230 -24.99 -6.27 12.11
CA GLU A 230 -25.18 -5.06 11.31
C GLU A 230 -24.27 -3.93 11.81
N CYS A 231 -23.82 -3.08 10.88
CA CYS A 231 -23.16 -1.83 11.23
C CYS A 231 -24.22 -0.83 11.72
N VAL A 232 -24.29 -0.61 13.03
CA VAL A 232 -25.29 0.28 13.65
C VAL A 232 -24.86 1.73 13.71
N GLN A 233 -23.56 2.01 13.58
CA GLN A 233 -23.04 3.36 13.50
C GLN A 233 -21.67 3.39 12.78
N SER A 234 -21.44 4.43 11.98
CA SER A 234 -20.13 4.78 11.41
C SER A 234 -19.74 6.18 11.86
N ILE A 235 -18.55 6.32 12.41
CA ILE A 235 -17.97 7.58 12.89
C ILE A 235 -16.78 7.88 11.98
N VAL A 236 -16.85 8.97 11.22
CA VAL A 236 -15.80 9.38 10.28
C VAL A 236 -14.83 10.34 10.96
N HIS A 237 -13.54 10.12 10.78
CA HIS A 237 -12.46 10.94 11.34
C HIS A 237 -11.91 11.94 10.32
N PRO A 238 -11.43 13.11 10.77
CA PRO A 238 -10.73 14.07 9.91
C PRO A 238 -9.25 13.68 9.73
N ALA A 239 -9.01 12.46 9.28
CA ALA A 239 -7.68 11.87 9.11
C ALA A 239 -7.70 10.91 7.90
N THR A 240 -6.55 10.55 7.34
CA THR A 240 -6.45 9.61 6.21
C THR A 240 -6.78 8.17 6.61
N SER A 241 -6.44 7.78 7.83
CA SER A 241 -6.67 6.41 8.32
C SER A 241 -6.94 6.40 9.82
N VAL A 242 -7.73 5.44 10.30
CA VAL A 242 -7.86 5.14 11.72
C VAL A 242 -7.18 3.80 12.01
N TRP A 243 -5.97 3.87 12.55
CA TRP A 243 -5.06 2.72 12.70
C TRP A 243 -5.46 1.78 13.83
N CYS A 244 -6.01 2.30 14.92
CA CYS A 244 -6.31 1.51 16.10
C CYS A 244 -7.58 1.99 16.81
N VAL A 245 -8.26 1.03 17.44
CA VAL A 245 -9.42 1.25 18.31
C VAL A 245 -9.29 0.43 19.58
N ALA A 246 -9.85 0.91 20.69
CA ALA A 246 -9.96 0.17 21.93
C ALA A 246 -11.25 0.53 22.68
N ALA A 247 -11.87 -0.46 23.31
CA ALA A 247 -12.94 -0.27 24.26
C ALA A 247 -12.38 0.10 25.64
N MET A 248 -13.07 0.99 26.33
CA MET A 248 -12.80 1.29 27.73
C MET A 248 -13.79 0.52 28.64
N PRO A 249 -13.40 0.19 29.89
CA PRO A 249 -14.29 -0.45 30.85
C PRO A 249 -15.58 0.34 31.12
N ASN A 250 -15.52 1.67 31.03
CA ASN A 250 -16.68 2.56 31.19
C ASN A 250 -17.62 2.63 29.97
N GLY A 251 -17.33 1.85 28.92
CA GLY A 251 -18.10 1.78 27.68
C GLY A 251 -17.75 2.84 26.63
N ASP A 252 -16.74 3.69 26.86
CA ASP A 252 -16.25 4.64 25.86
C ASP A 252 -15.38 3.93 24.79
N ILE A 253 -15.28 4.53 23.61
CA ILE A 253 -14.41 4.08 22.52
C ILE A 253 -13.22 5.03 22.41
N ILE A 254 -12.01 4.50 22.34
CA ILE A 254 -10.78 5.24 22.03
C ILE A 254 -10.34 4.87 20.62
N SER A 255 -9.91 5.86 19.84
CA SER A 255 -9.37 5.65 18.50
C SER A 255 -8.08 6.44 18.30
N GLY A 256 -7.11 5.85 17.62
CA GLY A 256 -5.87 6.49 17.21
C GLY A 256 -5.78 6.59 15.70
N ALA A 257 -5.55 7.79 15.18
CA ALA A 257 -5.61 8.08 13.75
C ALA A 257 -4.26 8.54 13.18
N SER A 258 -4.20 8.66 11.85
CA SER A 258 -3.00 9.06 11.10
C SER A 258 -2.58 10.52 11.32
N ASP A 259 -3.45 11.34 11.89
CA ASP A 259 -3.20 12.75 12.23
C ASP A 259 -2.50 12.95 13.58
N GLY A 260 -2.12 11.86 14.26
CA GLY A 260 -1.47 11.91 15.57
C GLY A 260 -2.43 12.25 16.72
N VAL A 261 -3.74 12.25 16.48
CA VAL A 261 -4.75 12.60 17.48
C VAL A 261 -5.48 11.33 17.95
N ILE A 262 -5.65 11.24 19.27
CA ILE A 262 -6.49 10.23 19.91
C ILE A 262 -7.87 10.84 20.11
N ARG A 263 -8.93 10.11 19.74
CA ARG A 263 -10.32 10.57 19.93
C ARG A 263 -11.09 9.58 20.78
N ILE A 264 -11.82 10.12 21.75
CA ILE A 264 -12.66 9.39 22.68
C ILE A 264 -14.12 9.65 22.31
N PHE A 265 -14.91 8.59 22.17
CA PHE A 265 -16.34 8.67 21.88
C PHE A 265 -17.15 8.00 22.99
N THR A 266 -18.28 8.59 23.36
CA THR A 266 -19.11 8.13 24.47
C THR A 266 -20.60 8.15 24.11
N LYS A 267 -21.37 7.29 24.78
CA LYS A 267 -22.85 7.33 24.79
C LYS A 267 -23.41 8.09 26.00
N VAL A 268 -22.56 8.45 26.95
CA VAL A 268 -22.97 9.07 28.23
C VAL A 268 -23.03 10.57 28.07
N GLU A 269 -24.23 11.14 28.20
CA GLU A 269 -24.52 12.57 27.91
C GLU A 269 -23.60 13.51 28.69
N GLU A 270 -23.30 13.19 29.95
CA GLU A 270 -22.44 14.01 30.81
C GLU A 270 -20.97 14.06 30.35
N ARG A 271 -20.54 13.13 29.49
CA ARG A 271 -19.18 13.06 28.93
C ARG A 271 -19.13 13.51 27.47
N ILE A 272 -20.25 13.86 26.85
CA ILE A 272 -20.27 14.36 25.47
C ILE A 272 -19.62 15.74 25.44
N ALA A 273 -18.78 15.99 24.44
CA ALA A 273 -18.13 17.28 24.27
C ALA A 273 -19.14 18.42 24.10
N GLU A 274 -18.74 19.64 24.46
CA GLU A 274 -19.55 20.82 24.23
C GLU A 274 -19.88 21.01 22.74
N LYS A 275 -21.03 21.65 22.46
CA LYS A 275 -21.55 21.83 21.09
C LYS A 275 -20.54 22.47 20.13
N GLU A 276 -19.70 23.38 20.62
CA GLU A 276 -18.68 24.05 19.81
C GLU A 276 -17.57 23.07 19.38
N ILE A 277 -17.16 22.17 20.27
CA ILE A 277 -16.15 21.13 19.98
C ILE A 277 -16.72 20.13 18.96
N LEU A 278 -17.97 19.71 19.15
CA LEU A 278 -18.66 18.84 18.18
C LEU A 278 -18.75 19.49 16.80
N LYS A 279 -19.14 20.76 16.74
CA LYS A 279 -19.21 21.51 15.49
C LYS A 279 -17.85 21.62 14.80
N ASN A 280 -16.78 21.93 15.56
CA ASN A 280 -15.42 21.98 15.01
C ASN A 280 -14.96 20.62 14.49
N TYR A 281 -15.31 19.52 15.17
CA TYR A 281 -15.05 18.17 14.68
C TYR A 281 -15.76 17.91 13.34
N ASP A 282 -17.04 18.21 13.24
CA ASP A 282 -17.81 18.05 12.00
C ASP A 282 -17.26 18.92 10.86
N GLU A 283 -16.83 20.15 11.16
CA GLU A 283 -16.16 21.04 10.21
C GLU A 283 -14.79 20.50 9.77
N GLN A 284 -14.03 19.86 10.66
CA GLN A 284 -12.76 19.20 10.30
C GLN A 284 -12.98 17.99 9.40
N VAL A 285 -13.99 17.17 9.69
CA VAL A 285 -14.35 15.99 8.89
C VAL A 285 -14.78 16.44 7.50
N SER A 286 -15.64 17.46 7.42
CA SER A 286 -16.11 18.02 6.15
C SER A 286 -14.96 18.60 5.32
N ARG A 287 -14.01 19.31 5.95
CA ARG A 287 -12.82 19.83 5.25
C ARG A 287 -11.91 18.73 4.72
N HIS A 288 -11.71 17.65 5.48
CA HIS A 288 -10.92 16.51 5.01
C HIS A 288 -11.61 15.75 3.88
N ALA A 289 -12.94 15.72 3.83
CA ALA A 289 -13.68 15.20 2.69
C ALA A 289 -13.50 16.06 1.42
N LEU A 290 -13.36 17.39 1.56
CA LEU A 290 -13.13 18.33 0.46
C LEU A 290 -11.68 18.35 -0.07
N GLY A 291 -10.71 17.87 0.73
CA GLY A 291 -9.29 17.81 0.36
C GLY A 291 -8.98 16.89 -0.82
N ASP A 292 -9.87 15.91 -1.08
CA ASP A 292 -9.77 14.96 -2.19
C ASP A 292 -10.45 15.45 -3.49
N LEU A 293 -11.07 16.64 -3.49
CA LEU A 293 -11.54 17.26 -4.72
C LEU A 293 -10.37 17.91 -5.45
N LYS A 294 -10.09 17.46 -6.68
CA LYS A 294 -9.30 18.25 -7.63
C LYS A 294 -9.97 19.61 -7.80
N LYS A 295 -9.46 20.62 -7.10
CA LYS A 295 -9.98 22.00 -7.11
C LYS A 295 -10.02 22.59 -8.53
N ASP A 296 -9.29 22.01 -9.47
CA ASP A 296 -9.15 22.44 -10.85
C ASP A 296 -10.29 21.97 -11.77
N ASP A 297 -11.12 21.00 -11.36
CA ASP A 297 -12.23 20.44 -12.18
C ASP A 297 -13.62 21.02 -11.82
N LEU A 298 -13.71 21.92 -10.82
CA LEU A 298 -14.98 22.49 -10.36
C LEU A 298 -15.33 23.76 -11.12
N HIS A 299 -16.59 23.84 -11.59
CA HIS A 299 -17.07 25.00 -12.34
C HIS A 299 -17.35 26.17 -11.40
N GLY A 300 -17.10 27.41 -11.83
CA GLY A 300 -17.54 28.61 -11.12
C GLY A 300 -19.06 28.81 -11.22
N LEU A 301 -19.64 29.69 -10.39
CA LEU A 301 -21.07 30.07 -10.41
C LEU A 301 -21.58 30.48 -11.80
N GLU A 302 -20.69 30.97 -12.64
CA GLU A 302 -20.95 31.34 -14.04
C GLU A 302 -21.43 30.17 -14.90
N ALA A 303 -21.15 28.91 -14.54
CA ALA A 303 -21.61 27.75 -15.28
C ALA A 303 -23.13 27.57 -15.23
N LEU A 304 -23.81 28.08 -14.19
CA LEU A 304 -25.27 28.09 -14.09
C LEU A 304 -25.94 29.08 -15.06
N LEU A 305 -25.16 29.99 -15.67
CA LEU A 305 -25.68 30.91 -16.69
C LEU A 305 -25.81 30.23 -18.06
N LYS A 306 -25.17 29.07 -18.26
CA LYS A 306 -25.28 28.30 -19.50
C LYS A 306 -26.40 27.26 -19.33
N PRO A 307 -27.35 27.18 -20.28
CA PRO A 307 -28.39 26.15 -20.24
C PRO A 307 -27.76 24.74 -20.24
N GLY A 308 -28.36 23.83 -19.47
CA GLY A 308 -27.99 22.41 -19.51
C GLY A 308 -28.33 21.80 -20.86
N LYS A 309 -27.56 20.77 -21.24
CA LYS A 309 -27.70 20.06 -22.52
C LYS A 309 -28.83 19.04 -22.47
N ASN A 310 -29.00 18.34 -21.34
CA ASN A 310 -29.95 17.23 -21.16
C ASN A 310 -30.75 17.41 -19.86
N GLU A 311 -32.00 16.96 -19.83
CA GLU A 311 -32.81 16.84 -18.61
C GLU A 311 -32.06 16.05 -17.54
N GLY A 312 -32.07 16.54 -16.31
CA GLY A 312 -31.40 15.89 -15.19
C GLY A 312 -29.88 16.00 -15.17
N GLN A 313 -29.25 16.76 -16.09
CA GLN A 313 -27.81 17.01 -16.05
C GLN A 313 -27.43 17.65 -14.72
N VAL A 314 -26.40 17.15 -14.04
CA VAL A 314 -25.90 17.72 -12.78
C VAL A 314 -24.54 18.39 -13.01
N ILE A 315 -24.36 19.59 -12.47
CA ILE A 315 -23.05 20.27 -12.40
C ILE A 315 -22.70 20.62 -10.96
N MET A 316 -21.40 20.55 -10.68
CA MET A 316 -20.83 20.91 -9.38
C MET A 316 -20.23 22.31 -9.49
N VAL A 317 -20.75 23.21 -8.67
CA VAL A 317 -20.46 24.62 -8.75
C VAL A 317 -19.82 25.08 -7.45
N ARG A 318 -18.69 25.77 -7.56
CA ARG A 318 -17.99 26.31 -6.39
C ARG A 318 -18.64 27.62 -5.94
N ASN A 319 -19.16 27.65 -4.71
CA ASN A 319 -19.71 28.83 -4.06
C ASN A 319 -18.88 29.18 -2.82
N ARG A 320 -17.88 30.06 -2.98
CA ARG A 320 -16.96 30.55 -1.93
C ARG A 320 -16.25 29.42 -1.15
N ASP A 321 -16.94 28.84 -0.15
CA ASP A 321 -16.43 27.85 0.80
C ASP A 321 -17.17 26.49 0.73
N SER A 322 -18.19 26.34 -0.12
CA SER A 322 -18.91 25.08 -0.35
C SER A 322 -18.97 24.72 -1.84
N VAL A 323 -19.17 23.44 -2.13
CA VAL A 323 -19.50 22.94 -3.47
C VAL A 323 -20.98 22.60 -3.47
N GLU A 324 -21.71 23.15 -4.42
CA GLU A 324 -23.14 22.92 -4.58
C GLU A 324 -23.39 22.06 -5.82
N ALA A 325 -24.26 21.05 -5.70
CA ALA A 325 -24.76 20.31 -6.83
C ALA A 325 -26.04 20.97 -7.36
N HIS A 326 -26.07 21.24 -8.67
CA HIS A 326 -27.23 21.83 -9.36
C HIS A 326 -27.64 20.94 -10.52
N GLN A 327 -28.94 20.67 -10.65
CA GLN A 327 -29.52 19.83 -11.70
C GLN A 327 -30.35 20.66 -12.68
N TRP A 328 -30.20 20.37 -13.97
CA TRP A 328 -30.90 21.03 -15.05
C TRP A 328 -32.30 20.45 -15.24
N SER A 329 -33.30 21.33 -15.27
CA SER A 329 -34.64 21.02 -15.78
C SER A 329 -34.85 21.68 -17.14
N GLN A 330 -35.10 20.88 -18.19
CA GLN A 330 -35.54 21.32 -19.51
C GLN A 330 -37.00 21.79 -19.49
N ALA A 331 -37.83 21.27 -18.59
CA ALA A 331 -39.20 21.73 -18.42
C ALA A 331 -39.25 23.19 -17.97
N ASP A 332 -38.40 23.55 -17.01
CA ASP A 332 -38.34 24.90 -16.42
C ASP A 332 -37.25 25.80 -17.04
N GLN A 333 -36.40 25.24 -17.92
CA GLN A 333 -35.22 25.89 -18.51
C GLN A 333 -34.31 26.53 -17.44
N SER A 334 -34.17 25.88 -16.28
CA SER A 334 -33.40 26.40 -15.15
C SER A 334 -32.62 25.32 -14.40
N TRP A 335 -31.56 25.75 -13.73
CA TRP A 335 -30.81 24.95 -12.77
C TRP A 335 -31.45 25.02 -11.38
N HIS A 336 -31.67 23.86 -10.76
CA HIS A 336 -32.18 23.73 -9.40
C HIS A 336 -31.09 23.19 -8.47
N LYS A 337 -30.90 23.82 -7.31
CA LYS A 337 -29.96 23.34 -6.30
C LYS A 337 -30.46 22.02 -5.71
N VAL A 338 -29.65 20.97 -5.81
CA VAL A 338 -29.94 19.62 -5.30
C VAL A 338 -29.37 19.41 -3.90
N GLY A 339 -28.26 20.09 -3.55
CA GLY A 339 -27.71 20.04 -2.20
C GLY A 339 -26.28 20.59 -2.09
N ASP A 340 -25.78 20.65 -0.85
CA ASP A 340 -24.37 20.92 -0.55
C ASP A 340 -23.58 19.60 -0.58
N VAL A 341 -22.43 19.60 -1.25
CA VAL A 341 -21.63 18.41 -1.54
C VAL A 341 -20.58 18.25 -0.45
N VAL A 342 -20.77 17.25 0.42
CA VAL A 342 -19.84 16.88 1.51
C VAL A 342 -19.06 15.59 1.24
N ASP A 343 -19.16 14.99 0.05
CA ASP A 343 -18.43 13.77 -0.30
C ASP A 343 -17.93 13.83 -1.75
N ALA A 344 -16.62 13.66 -1.94
CA ALA A 344 -15.98 13.55 -3.25
C ALA A 344 -16.04 12.09 -3.72
N ILE A 345 -16.70 11.88 -4.85
CA ILE A 345 -17.13 10.57 -5.35
C ILE A 345 -16.03 9.94 -6.21
N GLY A 346 -15.42 8.86 -5.71
CA GLY A 346 -14.69 7.89 -6.51
C GLY A 346 -15.64 7.10 -7.41
N LYS A 347 -15.19 6.77 -8.63
CA LYS A 347 -15.97 6.24 -9.75
C LYS A 347 -16.50 4.81 -9.61
N ASP A 348 -16.54 4.28 -8.40
CA ASP A 348 -17.10 2.97 -8.04
C ASP A 348 -17.71 3.09 -6.63
N ARG A 349 -18.83 3.81 -6.46
CA ARG A 349 -19.51 3.83 -5.16
C ARG A 349 -20.88 3.17 -5.19
N LYS A 350 -20.99 2.17 -4.32
CA LYS A 350 -22.22 1.64 -3.76
C LYS A 350 -23.04 2.77 -3.12
N GLN A 351 -24.33 2.81 -3.39
CA GLN A 351 -25.30 3.75 -2.84
C GLN A 351 -25.81 3.27 -1.48
N LEU A 352 -25.85 4.17 -0.49
CA LEU A 352 -26.35 3.88 0.85
C LEU A 352 -27.89 3.95 0.86
N TYR A 353 -28.56 2.84 1.18
CA TYR A 353 -30.01 2.77 1.34
C TYR A 353 -30.37 1.95 2.59
N ASN A 354 -31.17 2.53 3.49
CA ASN A 354 -31.55 1.94 4.79
C ASN A 354 -30.35 1.46 5.64
N GLY A 355 -29.22 2.17 5.60
CA GLY A 355 -28.02 1.83 6.38
C GLY A 355 -27.13 0.75 5.76
N ARG A 356 -27.44 0.25 4.56
CA ARG A 356 -26.62 -0.71 3.80
C ARG A 356 -26.17 -0.11 2.46
N GLU A 357 -24.97 -0.46 2.02
CA GLU A 357 -24.39 0.00 0.74
C GLU A 357 -24.67 -1.02 -0.38
N TYR A 358 -25.24 -0.56 -1.50
CA TYR A 358 -25.58 -1.39 -2.67
C TYR A 358 -24.93 -0.86 -3.94
N ASP A 359 -24.40 -1.69 -4.84
CA ASP A 359 -23.81 -1.21 -6.11
C ASP A 359 -24.75 -0.28 -6.89
N TYR A 360 -26.06 -0.56 -6.86
CA TYR A 360 -27.11 0.26 -7.43
C TYR A 360 -28.31 0.39 -6.49
N VAL A 361 -28.94 1.55 -6.48
CA VAL A 361 -30.31 1.73 -5.97
C VAL A 361 -31.12 2.36 -7.09
N PHE A 362 -31.95 1.57 -7.75
CA PHE A 362 -32.75 2.02 -8.89
C PHE A 362 -34.05 2.69 -8.42
N ASP A 363 -34.47 3.72 -9.15
CA ASP A 363 -35.82 4.28 -9.04
C ASP A 363 -36.76 3.50 -9.97
N VAL A 364 -37.81 2.91 -9.41
CA VAL A 364 -38.81 2.13 -10.12
C VAL A 364 -40.15 2.85 -10.04
N ASP A 365 -40.57 3.41 -11.17
CA ASP A 365 -41.89 4.05 -11.32
C ASP A 365 -42.99 3.00 -11.45
N ILE A 366 -44.04 3.13 -10.62
CA ILE A 366 -45.13 2.14 -10.52
C ILE A 366 -46.47 2.70 -11.04
N GLY A 367 -46.51 3.96 -11.46
CA GLY A 367 -47.65 4.58 -12.13
C GLY A 367 -47.73 6.10 -11.92
N ASP A 368 -48.60 6.77 -12.67
CA ASP A 368 -48.76 8.23 -12.61
C ASP A 368 -49.20 8.70 -11.22
N GLY A 369 -48.39 9.57 -10.60
CA GLY A 369 -48.69 10.23 -9.32
C GLY A 369 -48.23 9.50 -8.06
N VAL A 370 -47.56 8.35 -8.18
CA VAL A 370 -46.95 7.63 -7.04
C VAL A 370 -45.43 7.90 -7.04
N PRO A 371 -44.82 8.25 -5.90
CA PRO A 371 -43.37 8.43 -5.82
C PRO A 371 -42.62 7.14 -6.23
N PRO A 372 -41.50 7.25 -6.96
CA PRO A 372 -40.71 6.09 -7.37
C PRO A 372 -40.25 5.28 -6.15
N LEU A 373 -40.35 3.96 -6.26
CA LEU A 373 -39.87 3.06 -5.21
C LEU A 373 -38.42 2.70 -5.46
N LYS A 374 -37.64 2.61 -4.38
CA LYS A 374 -36.20 2.36 -4.43
C LYS A 374 -35.93 0.86 -4.43
N LEU A 375 -35.22 0.37 -5.46
CA LEU A 375 -34.79 -1.01 -5.61
C LEU A 375 -33.27 -1.12 -5.40
N PRO A 376 -32.81 -1.58 -4.23
CA PRO A 376 -31.38 -1.82 -3.97
C PRO A 376 -30.90 -3.12 -4.64
N TYR A 377 -29.69 -3.12 -5.23
CA TYR A 377 -29.12 -4.26 -5.96
C TYR A 377 -27.58 -4.23 -5.97
N ASN A 378 -26.91 -5.36 -5.72
CA ASN A 378 -25.47 -5.52 -5.98
C ASN A 378 -25.23 -6.28 -7.29
N VAL A 379 -24.14 -5.95 -8.00
CA VAL A 379 -23.70 -6.64 -9.23
C VAL A 379 -23.49 -8.15 -8.99
N SER A 380 -23.12 -8.52 -7.78
CA SER A 380 -22.90 -9.90 -7.36
C SER A 380 -24.18 -10.66 -6.99
N ASP A 381 -25.32 -9.99 -6.86
CA ASP A 381 -26.60 -10.60 -6.51
C ASP A 381 -27.31 -11.19 -7.74
N ASN A 382 -28.24 -12.12 -7.49
CA ASN A 382 -29.10 -12.65 -8.55
C ASN A 382 -30.26 -11.67 -8.85
N PRO A 383 -30.42 -11.17 -10.10
CA PRO A 383 -31.48 -10.23 -10.47
C PRO A 383 -32.90 -10.68 -10.13
N TYR A 384 -33.21 -11.97 -10.31
CA TYR A 384 -34.53 -12.51 -10.00
C TYR A 384 -34.82 -12.55 -8.50
N LYS A 385 -33.78 -12.77 -7.70
CA LYS A 385 -33.91 -12.74 -6.24
C LYS A 385 -34.17 -11.31 -5.74
N ALA A 386 -33.39 -10.34 -6.23
CA ALA A 386 -33.58 -8.93 -5.90
C ALA A 386 -34.95 -8.41 -6.36
N ALA A 387 -35.40 -8.78 -7.57
CA ALA A 387 -36.74 -8.47 -8.05
C ALA A 387 -37.85 -9.07 -7.17
N GLN A 388 -37.67 -10.31 -6.72
CA GLN A 388 -38.63 -10.98 -5.83
C GLN A 388 -38.73 -10.30 -4.47
N GLU A 389 -37.59 -9.94 -3.87
CA GLU A 389 -37.54 -9.22 -2.59
C GLU A 389 -38.15 -7.82 -2.69
N PHE A 390 -37.91 -7.12 -3.81
CA PHE A 390 -38.52 -5.82 -4.09
C PHE A 390 -40.04 -5.92 -4.24
N ILE A 391 -40.55 -6.95 -4.93
CA ILE A 391 -41.99 -7.20 -5.07
C ILE A 391 -42.63 -7.47 -3.71
N TRP A 392 -42.02 -8.30 -2.87
CA TRP A 392 -42.55 -8.58 -1.53
C TRP A 392 -42.50 -7.37 -0.61
N SER A 393 -41.41 -6.60 -0.63
CA SER A 393 -41.22 -5.44 0.25
C SER A 393 -42.17 -4.29 -0.06
N ASN A 394 -42.66 -4.23 -1.30
CA ASN A 394 -43.56 -3.17 -1.76
C ASN A 394 -44.98 -3.69 -2.11
N GLU A 395 -45.29 -4.93 -1.72
CA GLU A 395 -46.60 -5.59 -1.94
C GLU A 395 -47.08 -5.56 -3.41
N LEU A 396 -46.16 -5.71 -4.36
CA LEU A 396 -46.47 -5.66 -5.79
C LEU A 396 -46.98 -7.01 -6.34
N PRO A 397 -47.75 -7.02 -7.45
CA PRO A 397 -48.17 -8.25 -8.10
C PRO A 397 -47.00 -9.10 -8.62
N GLN A 398 -47.08 -10.41 -8.44
CA GLN A 398 -46.05 -11.36 -8.87
C GLN A 398 -45.79 -11.36 -10.39
N SER A 399 -46.74 -10.88 -11.19
CA SER A 399 -46.61 -10.73 -12.65
C SER A 399 -45.51 -9.74 -13.07
N TYR A 400 -45.02 -8.89 -12.16
CA TYR A 400 -43.93 -7.95 -12.44
C TYR A 400 -42.53 -8.56 -12.31
N LEU A 401 -42.40 -9.81 -11.85
CA LEU A 401 -41.10 -10.44 -11.58
C LEU A 401 -40.17 -10.39 -12.80
N ASP A 402 -40.65 -10.87 -13.95
CA ASP A 402 -39.84 -10.90 -15.17
C ASP A 402 -39.54 -9.48 -15.68
N GLN A 403 -40.46 -8.53 -15.51
CA GLN A 403 -40.24 -7.15 -15.93
C GLN A 403 -39.17 -6.45 -15.09
N ILE A 404 -39.19 -6.66 -13.76
CA ILE A 404 -38.25 -6.06 -12.82
C ILE A 404 -36.87 -6.73 -12.92
N ALA A 405 -36.80 -8.05 -13.06
CA ALA A 405 -35.54 -8.75 -13.28
C ALA A 405 -34.86 -8.29 -14.58
N ASN A 406 -35.60 -8.20 -15.69
CA ASN A 406 -35.08 -7.67 -16.96
C ASN A 406 -34.69 -6.19 -16.86
N PHE A 407 -35.41 -5.40 -16.07
CA PHE A 407 -35.06 -4.00 -15.79
C PHE A 407 -33.73 -3.89 -15.04
N ILE A 408 -33.50 -4.73 -14.02
CA ILE A 408 -32.23 -4.79 -13.29
C ILE A 408 -31.09 -5.17 -14.24
N GLU A 409 -31.25 -6.24 -15.02
CA GLU A 409 -30.22 -6.70 -15.96
C GLU A 409 -29.86 -5.62 -16.99
N ARG A 410 -30.87 -4.95 -17.57
CA ARG A 410 -30.67 -3.93 -18.60
C ARG A 410 -29.96 -2.69 -18.06
N ASN A 411 -30.35 -2.21 -16.87
CA ASN A 411 -29.80 -0.99 -16.29
C ASN A 411 -28.44 -1.23 -15.62
N ALA A 412 -28.22 -2.41 -15.02
CA ALA A 412 -26.90 -2.80 -14.52
C ALA A 412 -25.89 -3.01 -15.66
N GLN A 413 -26.31 -3.54 -16.82
CA GLN A 413 -25.42 -3.73 -17.98
C GLN A 413 -25.15 -2.44 -18.78
N ALA A 414 -26.13 -1.53 -18.91
CA ALA A 414 -25.96 -0.28 -19.66
C ALA A 414 -24.90 0.67 -19.04
N VAL A 415 -24.69 0.59 -17.72
CA VAL A 415 -23.62 1.32 -17.02
C VAL A 415 -22.25 0.64 -17.24
N SER A 416 -22.23 -0.67 -17.53
CA SER A 416 -21.02 -1.43 -17.86
C SER A 416 -20.49 -1.14 -19.28
N LEU A 417 -21.25 -0.49 -20.17
CA LEU A 417 -20.80 -0.10 -21.52
C LEU A 417 -20.01 1.22 -21.57
N GLY A 418 -19.81 1.88 -20.42
CA GLY A 418 -18.91 3.03 -20.24
C GLY A 418 -17.53 2.69 -19.69
N THR A 419 -17.21 1.40 -19.48
CA THR A 419 -15.91 0.97 -18.93
C THR A 419 -14.85 0.87 -20.02
N GLY A 420 -14.42 2.04 -20.50
CA GLY A 420 -13.21 2.20 -21.29
C GLY A 420 -12.04 2.67 -20.42
N SER A 421 -11.54 1.82 -19.53
CA SER A 421 -10.16 1.86 -19.04
C SER A 421 -9.93 0.65 -18.14
N GLN A 422 -9.34 -0.40 -18.71
CA GLN A 422 -8.51 -1.32 -17.94
C GLN A 422 -7.55 -0.45 -17.12
N TYR A 423 -7.49 -0.71 -15.81
CA TYR A 423 -6.46 -0.16 -14.95
C TYR A 423 -5.10 -0.60 -15.51
N ALA A 424 -4.43 0.33 -16.19
CA ALA A 424 -3.04 0.23 -16.56
C ALA A 424 -2.23 0.78 -15.39
N ASP A 425 -1.42 -0.07 -14.78
CA ASP A 425 -0.28 0.38 -14.00
C ASP A 425 0.54 1.35 -14.89
N PRO A 426 0.81 2.58 -14.45
CA PRO A 426 1.58 3.56 -15.22
C PRO A 426 3.02 3.13 -15.55
N PHE A 427 3.52 1.99 -15.06
CA PHE A 427 4.89 1.55 -15.31
C PHE A 427 5.13 0.12 -15.83
N THR A 428 4.18 -0.84 -15.79
CA THR A 428 4.49 -2.22 -16.29
C THR A 428 3.46 -2.95 -17.14
N GLY A 429 2.21 -2.47 -17.29
CA GLY A 429 1.29 -2.98 -18.32
C GLY A 429 1.19 -4.51 -18.51
N SER A 430 1.13 -5.33 -17.46
CA SER A 430 0.82 -6.77 -17.61
C SER A 430 0.21 -7.40 -16.37
N SER A 431 -1.04 -7.86 -16.51
CA SER A 431 -1.73 -8.78 -15.62
C SER A 431 -0.98 -10.11 -15.48
N ARG A 432 -0.99 -10.66 -14.26
CA ARG A 432 -0.50 -12.00 -13.92
C ARG A 432 -1.21 -13.07 -14.77
N TYR A 433 -0.45 -13.84 -15.53
CA TYR A 433 -0.91 -15.06 -16.19
C TYR A 433 -1.03 -16.20 -15.17
N THR A 434 -2.18 -16.87 -15.12
CA THR A 434 -2.34 -18.22 -14.54
C THR A 434 -2.81 -19.16 -15.65
N PRO A 435 -2.18 -20.33 -15.87
CA PRO A 435 -2.57 -21.22 -16.94
C PRO A 435 -3.73 -22.12 -16.50
N SER A 436 -4.84 -22.10 -17.23
CA SER A 436 -5.54 -23.32 -17.66
C SER A 436 -6.70 -23.01 -18.60
N GLY A 437 -6.79 -23.79 -19.67
CA GLY A 437 -8.06 -24.36 -20.11
C GLY A 437 -8.85 -23.62 -21.19
N THR A 438 -8.75 -24.13 -22.42
CA THR A 438 -9.85 -24.30 -23.40
C THR A 438 -10.56 -23.03 -23.87
N SER A 439 -10.23 -22.58 -25.08
CA SER A 439 -10.86 -22.97 -26.35
C SER A 439 -11.90 -21.94 -26.78
N ASN A 440 -11.65 -21.27 -27.90
CA ASN A 440 -12.39 -21.49 -29.14
C ASN A 440 -12.07 -20.38 -30.15
N ASN A 441 -12.15 -20.75 -31.43
CA ASN A 441 -12.66 -19.99 -32.57
C ASN A 441 -12.29 -18.50 -32.67
N SER A 442 -11.78 -17.99 -33.79
CA SER A 442 -12.19 -18.35 -35.14
C SER A 442 -11.31 -17.65 -36.17
N SER A 443 -11.25 -18.28 -37.34
CA SER A 443 -11.30 -17.66 -38.68
C SER A 443 -10.26 -16.61 -39.03
N TYR A 444 -9.31 -16.99 -39.89
CA TYR A 444 -9.05 -16.21 -41.10
C TYR A 444 -8.91 -17.12 -42.32
N ASN A 445 -9.48 -16.59 -43.40
CA ASN A 445 -9.82 -17.21 -44.65
C ASN A 445 -8.64 -17.07 -45.62
N SER A 446 -8.16 -18.16 -46.22
CA SER A 446 -7.51 -18.09 -47.54
C SER A 446 -7.38 -19.48 -48.18
N SER A 447 -8.13 -19.64 -49.27
CA SER A 447 -7.78 -20.32 -50.53
C SER A 447 -7.24 -21.76 -50.50
N VAL A 448 -8.06 -22.67 -51.01
CA VAL A 448 -7.70 -24.02 -51.51
C VAL A 448 -7.45 -23.93 -53.02
N PRO A 449 -6.54 -24.75 -53.59
CA PRO A 449 -7.03 -25.78 -54.51
C PRO A 449 -6.38 -27.18 -54.37
N SER A 450 -7.26 -28.20 -54.46
CA SER A 450 -7.14 -29.53 -55.12
C SER A 450 -6.15 -30.66 -54.67
N VAL A 451 -6.72 -31.71 -54.02
CA VAL A 451 -6.89 -33.15 -54.47
C VAL A 451 -5.64 -34.06 -54.71
N PRO A 452 -5.61 -35.40 -54.45
CA PRO A 452 -6.16 -36.27 -53.37
C PRO A 452 -5.23 -37.48 -52.96
N THR A 453 -5.78 -38.47 -52.19
CA THR A 453 -5.37 -39.91 -52.04
C THR A 453 -4.08 -40.26 -51.26
N ASN A 454 -3.86 -41.40 -50.58
CA ASN A 454 -4.59 -42.53 -49.96
C ASN A 454 -3.49 -43.46 -49.32
N VAL A 455 -3.85 -44.40 -48.42
CA VAL A 455 -3.13 -45.67 -48.08
C VAL A 455 -2.13 -45.79 -46.87
N GLN A 456 -2.60 -46.53 -45.85
CA GLN A 456 -2.06 -47.68 -45.03
C GLN A 456 -0.62 -47.83 -44.47
N ASN A 457 -0.58 -48.36 -43.22
CA ASN A 457 0.35 -49.38 -42.60
C ASN A 457 1.87 -49.04 -42.48
N THR A 458 2.68 -49.46 -41.51
CA THR A 458 2.79 -50.70 -40.69
C THR A 458 3.77 -50.51 -39.49
N LEU A 459 3.65 -51.46 -38.56
CA LEU A 459 4.45 -51.88 -37.41
C LEU A 459 6.00 -52.05 -37.55
N THR A 460 6.66 -51.97 -36.37
CA THR A 460 7.74 -52.82 -35.78
C THR A 460 9.26 -52.50 -35.84
N THR A 461 9.88 -52.72 -34.65
CA THR A 461 11.28 -53.10 -34.30
C THR A 461 12.37 -52.04 -34.53
N GLY A 462 13.34 -51.75 -33.65
CA GLY A 462 13.96 -52.52 -32.57
C GLY A 462 15.46 -52.68 -32.88
N THR A 463 16.32 -51.83 -32.28
CA THR A 463 17.75 -52.02 -31.83
C THR A 463 18.74 -52.72 -32.80
N ASP A 464 20.01 -52.34 -33.05
CA ASP A 464 21.10 -51.63 -32.37
C ASP A 464 22.24 -51.43 -33.45
N PRO A 465 23.57 -51.45 -33.17
CA PRO A 465 24.48 -50.43 -32.62
C PRO A 465 25.58 -49.95 -33.63
N TRP A 466 26.19 -48.79 -33.35
CA TRP A 466 27.48 -48.29 -33.91
C TRP A 466 27.63 -48.06 -35.43
N THR A 467 27.36 -46.82 -35.89
CA THR A 467 28.25 -46.12 -36.84
C THR A 467 28.07 -44.59 -36.73
N ARG A 468 29.15 -43.87 -36.40
CA ARG A 468 29.23 -42.40 -36.43
C ARG A 468 29.51 -41.96 -37.89
N PRO A 469 29.11 -40.75 -38.31
CA PRO A 469 30.03 -39.62 -38.14
C PRO A 469 29.36 -38.31 -37.72
N GLU A 470 30.18 -37.47 -37.10
CA GLU A 470 29.88 -36.11 -36.68
C GLU A 470 29.36 -35.24 -37.83
N THR A 471 28.31 -34.46 -37.58
CA THR A 471 28.25 -33.05 -37.97
C THR A 471 27.34 -32.30 -37.00
N SER A 472 27.89 -31.19 -36.51
CA SER A 472 27.35 -30.26 -35.55
C SER A 472 26.12 -29.49 -36.06
N ASN A 473 25.05 -29.45 -35.27
CA ASN A 473 24.39 -28.21 -34.84
C ASN A 473 23.18 -28.52 -33.94
N SER A 474 23.40 -28.41 -32.63
CA SER A 474 22.33 -28.35 -31.63
C SER A 474 21.92 -26.88 -31.42
N PRO A 475 20.65 -26.57 -31.12
CA PRO A 475 20.22 -25.22 -30.79
C PRO A 475 20.82 -24.79 -29.44
N SER A 476 21.29 -23.55 -29.39
CA SER A 476 22.02 -22.90 -28.29
C SER A 476 21.33 -23.03 -26.92
N GLY A 477 22.12 -23.48 -25.93
CA GLY A 477 21.76 -23.55 -24.52
C GLY A 477 21.62 -22.19 -23.84
N LYS A 478 21.00 -22.23 -22.66
CA LYS A 478 20.81 -21.11 -21.73
C LYS A 478 22.10 -20.31 -21.54
N VAL A 479 22.06 -19.01 -21.80
CA VAL A 479 23.14 -18.08 -21.47
C VAL A 479 23.25 -18.01 -19.95
N LYS A 480 24.39 -18.42 -19.37
CA LYS A 480 24.72 -18.17 -17.96
C LYS A 480 24.88 -16.66 -17.78
N ALA A 481 24.12 -16.04 -16.86
CA ALA A 481 24.08 -14.59 -16.74
C ALA A 481 25.10 -13.99 -15.76
N ILE A 482 25.87 -14.79 -15.00
CA ILE A 482 27.03 -14.36 -14.18
C ILE A 482 28.10 -15.49 -14.22
N PRO A 483 29.41 -15.18 -14.11
CA PRO A 483 30.00 -13.88 -13.80
C PRO A 483 30.05 -12.86 -14.96
N GLN A 484 29.47 -11.67 -14.75
CA GLN A 484 29.55 -10.54 -15.67
C GLN A 484 30.97 -9.94 -15.63
N LYS A 485 31.72 -10.16 -16.71
CA LYS A 485 33.14 -9.75 -16.84
C LYS A 485 33.31 -8.31 -17.35
N SER A 486 32.21 -7.65 -17.69
CA SER A 486 32.15 -6.23 -18.08
C SER A 486 31.03 -5.54 -17.31
N TYR A 487 31.21 -4.28 -16.93
CA TYR A 487 30.14 -3.47 -16.34
C TYR A 487 28.88 -3.46 -17.21
N LEU A 488 27.73 -3.69 -16.57
CA LEU A 488 26.43 -3.60 -17.23
C LEU A 488 25.97 -2.14 -17.22
N THR A 489 26.12 -1.47 -18.36
CA THR A 489 25.50 -0.16 -18.53
C THR A 489 23.99 -0.34 -18.75
N PHE A 490 23.17 0.25 -17.88
CA PHE A 490 21.72 0.22 -18.05
C PHE A 490 21.35 1.12 -19.24
N GLN A 491 20.88 0.52 -20.33
CA GLN A 491 20.48 1.26 -21.54
C GLN A 491 18.97 1.54 -21.59
N LYS A 492 18.16 0.80 -20.83
CA LYS A 492 16.70 0.97 -20.79
C LYS A 492 16.31 2.10 -19.85
N ALA A 493 15.44 2.99 -20.29
CA ALA A 493 14.89 4.09 -19.49
C ALA A 493 13.52 4.51 -20.01
N ASN A 494 12.63 4.95 -19.12
CA ASN A 494 11.45 5.70 -19.53
C ASN A 494 11.81 7.19 -19.60
N ILE A 495 12.38 7.59 -20.73
CA ILE A 495 12.92 8.95 -20.96
C ILE A 495 11.85 10.03 -20.75
N GLN A 496 10.60 9.74 -21.11
CA GLN A 496 9.47 10.65 -20.93
C GLN A 496 9.09 10.84 -19.45
N ALA A 497 9.19 9.77 -18.64
CA ALA A 497 8.99 9.89 -17.20
C ALA A 497 10.10 10.72 -16.52
N ILE A 498 11.37 10.54 -16.94
CA ILE A 498 12.50 11.34 -16.46
C ILE A 498 12.27 12.82 -16.77
N PHE A 499 11.91 13.15 -18.01
CA PHE A 499 11.61 14.52 -18.43
C PHE A 499 10.51 15.16 -17.58
N LYS A 500 9.36 14.47 -17.44
CA LYS A 500 8.23 14.95 -16.64
C LYS A 500 8.63 15.18 -15.17
N LYS A 501 9.43 14.29 -14.60
CA LYS A 501 9.86 14.38 -13.20
C LYS A 501 10.83 15.55 -12.97
N ILE A 502 11.79 15.76 -13.88
CA ILE A 502 12.68 16.94 -13.83
C ILE A 502 11.86 18.23 -13.93
N GLY A 503 10.86 18.29 -14.81
CA GLY A 503 9.95 19.43 -14.92
C GLY A 503 9.19 19.73 -13.62
N GLN A 504 8.57 18.73 -13.00
CA GLN A 504 7.85 18.87 -11.73
C GLN A 504 8.75 19.36 -10.59
N ILE A 505 9.95 18.80 -10.46
CA ILE A 505 10.91 19.23 -9.45
C ILE A 505 11.33 20.68 -9.72
N ASN A 506 11.57 21.02 -10.98
CA ASN A 506 11.98 22.37 -11.36
C ASN A 506 10.91 23.43 -11.01
N GLU A 507 9.64 23.14 -11.28
CA GLU A 507 8.52 24.00 -10.88
C GLU A 507 8.48 24.21 -9.36
N THR A 508 8.72 23.14 -8.60
CA THR A 508 8.79 23.20 -7.13
C THR A 508 9.95 24.07 -6.66
N LEU A 509 11.12 23.95 -7.28
CA LEU A 509 12.29 24.77 -6.94
C LEU A 509 12.10 26.25 -7.30
N LEU A 510 11.42 26.56 -8.40
CA LEU A 510 11.08 27.93 -8.83
C LEU A 510 10.06 28.60 -7.90
N ALA A 511 9.11 27.82 -7.36
CA ALA A 511 8.08 28.30 -6.46
C ALA A 511 8.64 28.75 -5.09
N ASN A 512 9.73 28.14 -4.63
CA ASN A 512 10.35 28.45 -3.34
C ASN A 512 11.49 29.47 -3.47
N GLU A 513 11.38 30.60 -2.76
CA GLU A 513 12.36 31.70 -2.80
C GLU A 513 13.78 31.29 -2.44
N LYS A 514 13.96 30.27 -1.57
CA LYS A 514 15.28 29.79 -1.14
C LYS A 514 15.97 28.90 -2.16
N THR A 515 15.22 28.29 -3.07
CA THR A 515 15.73 27.31 -4.06
C THR A 515 15.60 27.79 -5.51
N ARG A 516 15.00 28.97 -5.74
CA ARG A 516 14.81 29.52 -7.08
C ARG A 516 16.11 29.71 -7.85
N ASN A 517 17.22 29.98 -7.15
CA ASN A 517 18.55 30.17 -7.74
C ASN A 517 19.23 28.87 -8.23
N ILE A 518 18.76 27.70 -7.79
CA ILE A 518 19.27 26.39 -8.22
C ILE A 518 18.37 25.69 -9.25
N ALA A 519 17.19 26.25 -9.52
CA ALA A 519 16.30 25.79 -10.57
C ALA A 519 16.90 25.97 -11.97
N LEU A 520 16.41 25.20 -12.93
CA LEU A 520 16.72 25.31 -14.35
C LEU A 520 16.09 26.58 -14.94
N SER A 521 16.88 27.33 -15.70
CA SER A 521 16.44 28.45 -16.51
C SER A 521 15.64 27.98 -17.72
N THR A 522 14.94 28.90 -18.39
CA THR A 522 14.21 28.61 -19.64
C THR A 522 15.14 28.03 -20.73
N ASP A 523 16.38 28.50 -20.79
CA ASP A 523 17.39 28.00 -21.75
C ASP A 523 17.85 26.59 -21.40
N GLU A 524 18.01 26.28 -20.11
CA GLU A 524 18.35 24.94 -19.63
C GLU A 524 17.19 23.96 -19.83
N ILE A 525 15.93 24.39 -19.69
CA ILE A 525 14.75 23.56 -20.03
C ILE A 525 14.73 23.25 -21.54
N SER A 526 15.01 24.24 -22.40
CA SER A 526 15.14 23.99 -23.83
C SER A 526 16.29 23.03 -24.16
N THR A 527 17.38 23.11 -23.39
CA THR A 527 18.52 22.18 -23.49
C THR A 527 18.13 20.76 -23.07
N LEU A 528 17.32 20.62 -22.01
CA LEU A 528 16.75 19.35 -21.58
C LEU A 528 15.85 18.74 -22.66
N GLU A 529 14.95 19.52 -23.26
CA GLU A 529 14.06 19.05 -24.33
C GLU A 529 14.84 18.50 -25.53
N LYS A 530 15.93 19.19 -25.93
CA LYS A 530 16.84 18.73 -27.00
C LYS A 530 17.50 17.40 -26.64
N LEU A 531 17.99 17.26 -25.42
CA LEU A 531 18.61 16.03 -24.95
C LEU A 531 17.60 14.87 -24.93
N ILE A 532 16.38 15.11 -24.47
CA ILE A 532 15.32 14.10 -24.41
C ILE A 532 14.95 13.60 -25.81
N LEU A 533 14.78 14.50 -26.78
CA LEU A 533 14.53 14.13 -28.17
C LEU A 533 15.66 13.29 -28.76
N PHE A 534 16.91 13.63 -28.46
CA PHE A 534 18.08 12.85 -28.86
C PHE A 534 18.07 11.44 -28.24
N LEU A 535 17.88 11.35 -26.93
CA LEU A 535 17.91 10.07 -26.20
C LEU A 535 16.75 9.14 -26.58
N GLN A 536 15.62 9.66 -27.08
CA GLN A 536 14.51 8.85 -27.57
C GLN A 536 14.85 8.06 -28.84
N ASN A 537 15.76 8.58 -29.66
CA ASN A 537 16.20 7.94 -30.90
C ASN A 537 17.71 8.15 -31.09
N PRO A 538 18.56 7.49 -30.27
CA PRO A 538 20.00 7.67 -30.36
C PRO A 538 20.49 7.09 -31.68
N SER A 539 21.11 7.91 -32.53
CA SER A 539 21.62 7.50 -33.84
C SER A 539 22.59 6.32 -33.69
N THR A 540 22.25 5.13 -34.22
CA THR A 540 23.08 3.90 -34.11
C THR A 540 24.32 3.90 -35.02
N ARG A 541 24.94 5.05 -35.28
CA ARG A 541 26.23 5.14 -35.98
C ARG A 541 27.12 6.16 -35.28
N ALA A 542 28.34 5.73 -35.00
CA ALA A 542 29.48 6.49 -34.49
C ALA A 542 29.86 7.69 -35.39
N ALA A 543 28.98 8.65 -35.61
CA ALA A 543 29.20 9.76 -36.53
C ALA A 543 28.40 11.01 -36.16
N SER A 544 28.65 11.53 -34.96
CA SER A 544 29.21 12.88 -34.78
C SER A 544 29.39 13.06 -33.28
N ILE A 545 30.64 13.11 -32.82
CA ILE A 545 31.00 13.67 -31.53
C ILE A 545 30.54 15.13 -31.57
N ILE A 546 29.28 15.38 -31.20
CA ILE A 546 28.76 16.71 -30.96
C ILE A 546 29.10 16.98 -29.49
N GLU A 547 29.74 18.11 -29.22
CA GLU A 547 30.02 18.57 -27.86
C GLU A 547 28.67 18.88 -27.17
N HIS A 548 28.11 17.89 -26.47
CA HIS A 548 26.94 18.06 -25.62
C HIS A 548 27.31 18.68 -24.26
N GLN A 549 28.20 19.68 -24.30
CA GLN A 549 28.73 20.33 -23.10
C GLN A 549 27.62 21.06 -22.34
N SER A 550 26.73 21.75 -23.06
CA SER A 550 25.58 22.45 -22.46
C SER A 550 24.62 21.51 -21.72
N GLU A 551 24.34 20.35 -22.33
CA GLU A 551 23.50 19.30 -21.78
C GLU A 551 24.17 18.66 -20.56
N PHE A 552 25.48 18.42 -20.64
CA PHE A 552 26.25 17.89 -19.54
C PHE A 552 26.33 18.86 -18.37
N ASP A 553 26.61 20.15 -18.60
CA ASP A 553 26.66 21.19 -17.57
C ASP A 553 25.31 21.36 -16.86
N MET A 554 24.21 21.29 -17.62
CA MET A 554 22.85 21.29 -17.09
C MET A 554 22.59 20.08 -16.18
N ILE A 555 22.95 18.87 -16.62
CA ILE A 555 22.82 17.67 -15.79
C ILE A 555 23.68 17.77 -14.54
N CYS A 556 24.90 18.28 -14.67
CA CYS A 556 25.79 18.45 -13.55
C CYS A 556 25.24 19.44 -12.52
N LYS A 557 24.58 20.51 -12.96
CA LYS A 557 23.83 21.41 -12.08
C LYS A 557 22.74 20.68 -11.31
N ILE A 558 21.96 19.80 -11.95
CA ILE A 558 20.93 18.98 -11.29
C ILE A 558 21.57 18.12 -10.20
N ILE A 559 22.60 17.33 -10.55
CA ILE A 559 23.16 16.34 -9.61
C ILE A 559 24.06 16.95 -8.53
N THR A 560 24.51 18.21 -8.67
CA THR A 560 25.36 18.86 -7.66
C THR A 560 24.62 19.88 -6.80
N ARG A 561 23.63 20.59 -7.36
CA ARG A 561 22.98 21.73 -6.68
C ARG A 561 21.58 21.44 -6.17
N TRP A 562 20.85 20.47 -6.72
CA TRP A 562 19.52 20.11 -6.21
C TRP A 562 19.61 19.39 -4.85
N PRO A 563 18.53 19.37 -4.05
CA PRO A 563 18.45 18.51 -2.86
C PRO A 563 18.69 17.04 -3.22
N PHE A 564 19.30 16.25 -2.33
CA PHE A 564 19.74 14.87 -2.61
C PHE A 564 18.61 13.96 -3.11
N ASP A 565 17.47 14.08 -2.46
CA ASP A 565 16.16 13.48 -2.71
C ASP A 565 15.57 13.82 -4.09
N ASN A 566 16.14 14.81 -4.78
CA ASN A 566 15.70 15.24 -6.11
C ASN A 566 16.73 14.99 -7.22
N ARG A 567 17.90 14.43 -6.92
CA ARG A 567 19.01 14.25 -7.89
C ARG A 567 18.85 13.06 -8.81
N PHE A 568 18.06 12.05 -8.41
CA PHE A 568 17.96 10.77 -9.12
C PHE A 568 17.67 10.92 -10.62
N PRO A 569 16.68 11.73 -11.06
CA PRO A 569 16.42 11.90 -12.50
C PRO A 569 17.60 12.49 -13.26
N GLY A 570 18.44 13.32 -12.62
CA GLY A 570 19.66 13.86 -13.22
C GLY A 570 20.76 12.81 -13.37
N ILE A 571 20.95 11.95 -12.37
CA ILE A 571 21.91 10.84 -12.44
C ILE A 571 21.45 9.82 -13.50
N ASP A 572 20.13 9.59 -13.58
CA ASP A 572 19.51 8.70 -14.57
C ASP A 572 19.61 9.24 -16.00
N LEU A 573 19.63 10.57 -16.15
CA LEU A 573 19.86 11.22 -17.44
C LEU A 573 21.34 11.23 -17.82
N LEU A 574 22.24 11.42 -16.85
CA LEU A 574 23.69 11.43 -17.06
C LEU A 574 24.18 10.11 -17.66
N ARG A 575 23.71 8.97 -17.15
CA ARG A 575 24.11 7.65 -17.69
C ARG A 575 23.72 7.46 -19.15
N LEU A 576 22.58 7.99 -19.57
CA LEU A 576 22.02 7.84 -20.91
C LEU A 576 22.82 8.74 -21.84
N GLN A 577 23.19 9.93 -21.35
CA GLN A 577 24.08 10.81 -22.06
C GLN A 577 25.48 10.17 -22.25
N ILE A 578 26.08 9.57 -21.21
CA ILE A 578 27.38 8.87 -21.30
C ILE A 578 27.35 7.74 -22.35
N LEU A 579 26.22 7.03 -22.46
CA LEU A 579 26.07 5.91 -23.38
C LEU A 579 26.13 6.32 -24.87
N TYR A 580 25.67 7.53 -25.19
CA TYR A 580 25.44 7.95 -26.57
C TYR A 580 26.22 9.20 -26.98
N THR A 581 26.97 9.82 -26.07
CA THR A 581 27.72 11.05 -26.33
C THR A 581 29.15 10.98 -25.77
N SER A 582 30.02 11.81 -26.32
CA SER A 582 31.37 12.04 -25.81
C SER A 582 31.34 13.18 -24.80
N ILE A 583 31.40 12.83 -23.51
CA ILE A 583 31.46 13.78 -22.40
C ILE A 583 32.94 14.08 -22.09
N PRO A 584 33.28 15.30 -21.63
CA PRO A 584 34.63 15.58 -21.16
C PRO A 584 35.08 14.55 -20.11
N SER A 585 36.32 14.09 -20.20
CA SER A 585 36.90 13.18 -19.21
C SER A 585 37.07 13.81 -17.82
N LYS A 586 36.86 15.14 -17.69
CA LYS A 586 37.03 15.94 -16.47
C LYS A 586 35.89 16.94 -16.31
N TYR A 587 35.36 17.08 -15.10
CA TYR A 587 34.32 18.07 -14.76
C TYR A 587 34.88 19.13 -13.79
N VAL A 588 35.23 20.31 -14.35
CA VAL A 588 35.56 21.63 -13.72
C VAL A 588 36.61 21.69 -12.57
N ASP A 589 37.55 22.64 -12.73
CA ASP A 589 38.61 23.23 -11.86
C ASP A 589 39.51 22.35 -10.96
N ASN A 590 39.12 21.13 -10.54
CA ASN A 590 39.86 20.31 -9.56
C ASN A 590 40.40 18.98 -10.09
N ASP A 591 40.41 18.75 -11.41
CA ASP A 591 40.85 17.47 -12.02
C ASP A 591 40.01 16.23 -11.59
N GLU A 592 38.81 16.42 -11.03
CA GLU A 592 37.89 15.33 -10.62
C GLU A 592 37.31 14.58 -11.84
N SER A 593 37.23 13.26 -11.75
CA SER A 593 36.66 12.41 -12.80
C SER A 593 35.12 12.44 -12.77
N ILE A 594 34.48 12.02 -13.87
CA ILE A 594 33.01 11.85 -13.92
C ILE A 594 32.51 10.85 -12.86
N VAL A 595 33.37 9.90 -12.49
CA VAL A 595 33.10 8.93 -11.42
C VAL A 595 33.07 9.62 -10.06
N ASP A 596 34.01 10.53 -9.80
CA ASP A 596 34.07 11.30 -8.54
C ASP A 596 32.85 12.21 -8.41
N LEU A 597 32.47 12.87 -9.50
CA LEU A 597 31.27 13.71 -9.57
C LEU A 597 30.02 12.92 -9.18
N VAL A 598 29.80 11.78 -9.83
CA VAL A 598 28.62 10.93 -9.60
C VAL A 598 28.63 10.33 -8.19
N THR A 599 29.80 9.95 -7.68
CA THR A 599 30.00 9.42 -6.32
C THR A 599 29.66 10.46 -5.25
N LYS A 600 30.13 11.70 -5.44
CA LYS A 600 29.85 12.85 -4.56
C LYS A 600 28.39 13.30 -4.65
N SER A 601 27.83 13.33 -5.86
CA SER A 601 26.43 13.66 -6.10
C SER A 601 25.46 12.67 -5.45
N ALA A 602 25.83 11.40 -5.43
CA ALA A 602 25.10 10.34 -4.73
C ALA A 602 25.30 10.36 -3.21
N GLY A 603 26.23 11.15 -2.68
CA GLY A 603 26.49 11.30 -1.24
C GLY A 603 27.38 10.19 -0.65
N ILE A 604 28.04 9.37 -1.48
CA ILE A 604 28.86 8.23 -1.05
C ILE A 604 30.03 8.71 -0.15
N ASN A 605 30.68 9.81 -0.52
CA ASN A 605 31.85 10.33 0.22
C ASN A 605 31.50 11.08 1.51
N THR A 606 30.22 11.40 1.73
CA THR A 606 29.72 12.16 2.89
C THR A 606 28.90 11.30 3.84
N TRP A 607 28.98 9.97 3.68
CA TRP A 607 28.23 9.01 4.48
C TRP A 607 28.62 9.10 5.97
N PRO A 608 27.69 9.41 6.88
CA PRO A 608 28.02 9.43 8.29
C PRO A 608 28.18 8.00 8.78
N LYS A 609 29.32 7.67 9.39
CA LYS A 609 29.58 6.34 9.99
C LYS A 609 28.54 5.94 11.04
N ASP A 610 27.78 6.92 11.55
CA ASP A 610 26.84 6.77 12.67
C ASP A 610 25.37 7.02 12.27
N SER A 611 25.03 7.09 10.98
CA SER A 611 23.62 7.24 10.55
C SER A 611 23.28 6.46 9.29
N ILE A 612 22.06 5.91 9.26
CA ILE A 612 21.50 5.22 8.11
C ILE A 612 21.21 6.27 7.02
N PRO A 613 21.67 6.07 5.77
CA PRO A 613 21.36 6.93 4.62
C PRO A 613 19.85 6.98 4.38
N ASN A 614 19.36 7.99 3.67
CA ASN A 614 17.99 7.93 3.17
C ASN A 614 17.91 7.09 1.89
N LYS A 615 16.72 6.55 1.61
CA LYS A 615 16.47 5.66 0.46
C LYS A 615 16.86 6.29 -0.89
N ASP A 616 16.80 7.61 -0.99
CA ASP A 616 17.18 8.34 -2.20
C ASP A 616 18.70 8.36 -2.40
N GLN A 617 19.50 8.51 -1.34
CA GLN A 617 20.96 8.40 -1.38
C GLN A 617 21.40 6.97 -1.74
N GLU A 618 20.76 5.96 -1.17
CA GLU A 618 20.99 4.54 -1.49
C GLU A 618 20.72 4.25 -2.98
N THR A 619 19.58 4.72 -3.49
CA THR A 619 19.18 4.56 -4.89
C THR A 619 20.14 5.29 -5.83
N ASN A 620 20.54 6.52 -5.49
CA ASN A 620 21.53 7.29 -6.23
C ASN A 620 22.91 6.60 -6.26
N ALA A 621 23.32 5.98 -5.14
CA ALA A 621 24.62 5.33 -5.00
C ALA A 621 24.70 4.00 -5.75
N ILE A 622 23.68 3.15 -5.70
CA ILE A 622 23.61 1.93 -6.53
C ILE A 622 23.78 2.29 -8.01
N PHE A 623 23.10 3.35 -8.43
CA PHE A 623 23.09 3.78 -9.80
C PHE A 623 24.40 4.43 -10.25
N ALA A 624 25.03 5.18 -9.34
CA ALA A 624 26.37 5.73 -9.51
C ALA A 624 27.41 4.65 -9.78
N VAL A 625 27.39 3.56 -9.01
CA VAL A 625 28.35 2.44 -9.11
C VAL A 625 28.17 1.66 -10.42
N LEU A 626 26.94 1.53 -10.92
CA LEU A 626 26.64 0.87 -12.19
C LEU A 626 27.14 1.64 -13.42
N ASN A 627 27.53 2.90 -13.26
CA ASN A 627 28.08 3.75 -14.32
C ASN A 627 29.62 3.82 -14.31
N GLN A 628 30.29 3.12 -13.39
CA GLN A 628 31.75 3.17 -13.27
C GLN A 628 32.41 2.20 -14.24
N THR A 629 33.52 2.60 -14.86
CA THR A 629 34.37 1.71 -15.65
C THR A 629 35.53 1.12 -14.84
N ILE A 630 36.02 1.80 -13.78
CA ILE A 630 37.08 1.29 -12.89
C ILE A 630 36.98 2.00 -11.51
N PRO A 631 36.67 1.30 -10.40
CA PRO A 631 36.76 1.87 -9.07
C PRO A 631 38.21 1.82 -8.52
N ASP A 632 38.62 2.89 -7.84
CA ASP A 632 39.82 2.93 -6.98
C ASP A 632 39.63 1.97 -5.78
N ASP A 633 40.68 1.27 -5.34
CA ASP A 633 40.62 0.20 -4.33
C ASP A 633 40.03 0.69 -2.99
N ASN A 634 40.22 1.97 -2.64
CA ASN A 634 39.61 2.57 -1.45
C ASN A 634 38.09 2.76 -1.56
N ASN A 635 37.57 3.00 -2.77
CA ASN A 635 36.13 3.15 -3.00
C ASN A 635 35.41 1.80 -3.01
N ILE A 636 36.10 0.72 -3.36
CA ILE A 636 35.54 -0.64 -3.41
C ILE A 636 35.09 -1.12 -2.04
N LEU A 637 35.87 -0.87 -0.99
CA LEU A 637 35.51 -1.29 0.37
C LEU A 637 34.27 -0.55 0.87
N GLN A 638 34.17 0.75 0.60
CA GLN A 638 33.00 1.56 0.97
C GLN A 638 31.76 1.15 0.18
N ILE A 639 31.90 0.88 -1.11
CA ILE A 639 30.81 0.38 -1.96
C ILE A 639 30.38 -1.01 -1.50
N MET A 640 31.32 -1.88 -1.11
CA MET A 640 31.00 -3.22 -0.61
C MET A 640 30.22 -3.16 0.70
N GLU A 641 30.67 -2.33 1.65
CA GLU A 641 29.97 -2.08 2.92
C GLU A 641 28.54 -1.57 2.67
N MET A 642 28.40 -0.61 1.75
CA MET A 642 27.10 -0.07 1.34
C MET A 642 26.20 -1.15 0.72
N LEU A 643 26.69 -1.92 -0.26
CA LEU A 643 25.89 -2.96 -0.92
C LEU A 643 25.45 -4.02 0.08
N VAL A 644 26.30 -4.38 1.04
CA VAL A 644 25.95 -5.33 2.10
C VAL A 644 24.87 -4.78 3.01
N GLU A 645 25.03 -3.56 3.52
CA GLU A 645 24.01 -2.95 4.40
C GLU A 645 22.68 -2.76 3.67
N LEU A 646 22.73 -2.35 2.41
CA LEU A 646 21.54 -2.20 1.58
C LEU A 646 20.84 -3.54 1.30
N LEU A 647 21.58 -4.59 0.97
CA LEU A 647 21.00 -5.93 0.81
C LEU A 647 20.40 -6.47 2.12
N LYS A 648 20.91 -6.02 3.28
CA LYS A 648 20.35 -6.36 4.60
C LYS A 648 19.12 -5.52 4.95
N SER A 649 19.07 -4.23 4.62
CA SER A 649 18.04 -3.30 5.08
C SER A 649 16.85 -3.18 4.13
N GLU A 650 17.10 -3.18 2.82
CA GLU A 650 16.10 -2.84 1.81
C GLU A 650 15.10 -3.98 1.59
N THR A 651 13.91 -3.63 1.10
CA THR A 651 12.82 -4.57 0.79
C THR A 651 12.27 -4.41 -0.62
N ASP A 652 12.61 -3.30 -1.29
CA ASP A 652 12.27 -3.09 -2.69
C ASP A 652 13.02 -4.06 -3.61
N SER A 653 12.25 -4.91 -4.30
CA SER A 653 12.78 -5.94 -5.20
C SER A 653 13.68 -5.40 -6.30
N GLU A 654 13.42 -4.20 -6.81
CA GLU A 654 14.17 -3.61 -7.91
C GLU A 654 15.50 -3.03 -7.41
N VAL A 655 15.49 -2.40 -6.23
CA VAL A 655 16.71 -1.89 -5.56
C VAL A 655 17.63 -3.06 -5.20
N ILE A 656 17.07 -4.13 -4.65
CA ILE A 656 17.77 -5.38 -4.34
C ILE A 656 18.32 -6.05 -5.60
N TYR A 657 17.51 -6.17 -6.65
CA TYR A 657 17.95 -6.75 -7.92
C TYR A 657 19.16 -5.99 -8.47
N ARG A 658 19.12 -4.65 -8.46
CA ARG A 658 20.24 -3.82 -8.92
C ARG A 658 21.46 -3.98 -8.02
N ALA A 659 21.29 -3.98 -6.71
CA ALA A 659 22.38 -4.16 -5.76
C ALA A 659 23.07 -5.53 -5.92
N LEU A 660 22.32 -6.61 -6.15
CA LEU A 660 22.87 -7.93 -6.44
C LEU A 660 23.62 -7.97 -7.78
N VAL A 661 23.10 -7.30 -8.81
CA VAL A 661 23.81 -7.18 -10.11
C VAL A 661 25.13 -6.41 -9.92
N THR A 662 25.09 -5.29 -9.19
CA THR A 662 26.28 -4.49 -8.89
C THR A 662 27.31 -5.30 -8.10
N LEU A 663 26.86 -6.00 -7.07
CA LEU A 663 27.68 -6.85 -6.22
C LEU A 663 28.37 -7.98 -7.00
N GLY A 664 27.59 -8.74 -7.79
CA GLY A 664 28.13 -9.83 -8.60
C GLY A 664 29.12 -9.34 -9.66
N THR A 665 28.89 -8.15 -10.21
CA THR A 665 29.82 -7.49 -11.14
C THR A 665 31.13 -7.10 -10.45
N LEU A 666 31.03 -6.50 -9.25
CA LEU A 666 32.17 -6.00 -8.48
C LEU A 666 33.10 -7.15 -8.01
N ILE A 667 32.54 -8.21 -7.44
CA ILE A 667 33.28 -9.39 -6.93
C ILE A 667 34.04 -10.10 -8.05
N ASN A 668 33.47 -10.16 -9.25
CA ASN A 668 34.07 -10.91 -10.36
C ASN A 668 35.23 -10.16 -11.06
N GLN A 669 35.27 -8.83 -10.98
CA GLN A 669 36.24 -8.03 -11.74
C GLN A 669 37.39 -7.47 -10.90
N ASN A 670 37.26 -7.41 -9.57
CA ASN A 670 38.30 -6.88 -8.70
C ASN A 670 38.63 -7.86 -7.57
N GLN A 671 39.91 -8.22 -7.44
CA GLN A 671 40.39 -9.16 -6.41
C GLN A 671 40.21 -8.60 -4.98
N VAL A 672 40.38 -7.29 -4.77
CA VAL A 672 40.12 -6.61 -3.49
C VAL A 672 38.63 -6.70 -3.13
N ALA A 673 37.73 -6.56 -4.10
CA ALA A 673 36.29 -6.76 -3.87
C ALA A 673 35.98 -8.21 -3.49
N LYS A 674 36.60 -9.17 -4.18
CA LYS A 674 36.43 -10.59 -3.88
C LYS A 674 36.90 -10.93 -2.46
N ASP A 675 38.06 -10.42 -2.07
CA ASP A 675 38.61 -10.62 -0.73
C ASP A 675 37.75 -9.89 0.35
N ALA A 676 37.25 -8.69 0.03
CA ALA A 676 36.35 -7.92 0.88
C ALA A 676 34.99 -8.59 1.08
N ALA A 677 34.48 -9.33 0.09
CA ALA A 677 33.18 -9.99 0.17
C ALA A 677 33.08 -10.97 1.35
N ALA A 678 34.20 -11.62 1.68
CA ALA A 678 34.30 -12.48 2.86
C ALA A 678 34.29 -11.68 4.17
N ALA A 679 35.00 -10.54 4.21
CA ALA A 679 35.13 -9.69 5.40
C ALA A 679 33.82 -8.96 5.76
N PHE A 680 33.06 -8.51 4.76
CA PHE A 680 31.80 -7.80 4.96
C PHE A 680 30.58 -8.73 5.09
N GLY A 681 30.76 -10.05 5.00
CA GLY A 681 29.65 -11.00 5.18
C GLY A 681 28.63 -10.96 4.04
N VAL A 682 29.08 -10.76 2.80
CA VAL A 682 28.20 -10.69 1.62
C VAL A 682 27.35 -11.95 1.48
N LYS A 683 27.91 -13.12 1.77
CA LYS A 683 27.17 -14.39 1.72
C LYS A 683 25.94 -14.37 2.63
N LEU A 684 26.07 -13.84 3.85
CA LEU A 684 24.97 -13.68 4.77
C LEU A 684 23.95 -12.66 4.25
N ALA A 685 24.40 -11.55 3.66
CA ALA A 685 23.50 -10.55 3.07
C ALA A 685 22.70 -11.12 1.88
N VAL A 686 23.33 -11.91 1.01
CA VAL A 686 22.68 -12.58 -0.11
C VAL A 686 21.70 -13.66 0.37
N GLU A 687 22.05 -14.44 1.39
CA GLU A 687 21.14 -15.39 2.04
C GLU A 687 19.92 -14.66 2.64
N ILE A 688 20.13 -13.53 3.33
CA ILE A 688 19.05 -12.68 3.84
C ILE A 688 18.11 -12.25 2.70
N VAL A 689 18.65 -11.78 1.57
CA VAL A 689 17.85 -11.37 0.41
C VAL A 689 17.00 -12.53 -0.13
N SER A 690 17.57 -13.74 -0.24
CA SER A 690 16.84 -14.93 -0.71
C SER A 690 15.63 -15.27 0.16
N THR A 691 15.67 -14.90 1.46
CA THR A 691 14.55 -15.11 2.38
C THR A 691 13.50 -14.00 2.35
N LYS A 692 13.90 -12.79 1.92
CA LYS A 692 13.08 -11.57 1.90
C LYS A 692 12.33 -11.38 0.57
N VAL A 693 12.97 -11.64 -0.57
CA VAL A 693 12.39 -11.38 -1.89
C VAL A 693 12.28 -12.66 -2.72
N LYS A 694 11.04 -13.12 -2.93
CA LYS A 694 10.72 -14.35 -3.67
C LYS A 694 10.38 -14.07 -5.14
N GLU A 695 11.30 -13.43 -5.84
CA GLU A 695 11.21 -13.28 -7.29
C GLU A 695 12.17 -14.23 -8.00
N ASP A 696 11.66 -14.93 -9.01
CA ASP A 696 12.47 -15.89 -9.79
C ASP A 696 13.70 -15.23 -10.44
N ARG A 697 13.65 -13.93 -10.76
CA ARG A 697 14.79 -13.20 -11.32
C ARG A 697 15.89 -12.95 -10.29
N ILE A 698 15.53 -12.71 -9.02
CA ILE A 698 16.47 -12.48 -7.92
C ILE A 698 17.05 -13.81 -7.44
N SER A 699 16.20 -14.84 -7.30
CA SER A 699 16.66 -16.19 -6.90
C SER A 699 17.68 -16.74 -7.90
N ARG A 700 17.41 -16.59 -9.21
CA ARG A 700 18.38 -16.93 -10.26
C ARG A 700 19.67 -16.13 -10.16
N LEU A 701 19.58 -14.82 -9.88
CA LEU A 701 20.75 -13.96 -9.78
C LEU A 701 21.64 -14.35 -8.59
N ILE A 702 21.03 -14.69 -7.45
CA ILE A 702 21.71 -15.17 -6.25
C ILE A 702 22.48 -16.46 -6.53
N ASP A 703 21.86 -17.42 -7.21
CA ASP A 703 22.47 -18.70 -7.55
C ASP A 703 23.68 -18.55 -8.49
N GLU A 704 23.78 -17.44 -9.21
CA GLU A 704 24.88 -17.21 -10.15
C GLU A 704 26.05 -16.38 -9.56
N ILE A 705 25.90 -15.76 -8.38
CA ILE A 705 27.00 -15.03 -7.71
C ILE A 705 27.99 -16.04 -7.09
N GLU A 706 29.17 -16.16 -7.70
CA GLU A 706 30.27 -17.01 -7.20
C GLU A 706 31.18 -16.22 -6.24
N PHE A 707 31.32 -16.71 -5.01
CA PHE A 707 32.19 -16.15 -3.97
C PHE A 707 33.64 -16.60 -4.07
#